data_AF-A0A9N9AE23-F1
#
_entry.id   AF-A0A9N9AE23-F1
#
_cell.length_a   1.000
_cell.length_b   1.000
_cell.length_c   1.000
_cell.angle_alpha   90.00
_cell.angle_beta   90.00
_cell.angle_gamma   90.00
#
_symmetry.space_group_name_H-M   'P 1'
#
loop_
_entity.id
_entity.type
_entity.pdbx_description
1 polymer ?
#
loop_
_entity_poly.entity_id
_entity_poly.type
_entity_poly.pdbx_seq_one_letter_code
_entity_poly.pdbx_strand_id
1 'polypeptide(L)'
;LQNHHVLIIGGNQIAANRIEFVLDAKPRKITLITPQLKISNKVKEYIEKRIIIHKAGEFHVDYLSKTDDPIDLIFSAVDDVQLSNKIAIAARERKIPINVAEIPQLCDFWLMPTYRDGNLQVAISTNGTGPQVARKLREHIIENLPNNTADAINNVILLRQNLGAANMSVLTKITSSLSLDELAKLTHKDIKGLTSEYANVEVDKSEVSSTSSTIIDDLPIIFKSKIVDNYPSFPEGGVKFVDNKTAVAHVAYALSDTIFIYPTVYSNHSGEPTLHWSTRNIGNAFGKACNVVKMDTRSGASLAILGAASFAYSGKLVAFASSQSIVSMLPNLYAISQERIPLTIHVSAQGFNDNMHNTANYHDALMARDTGFGIINSYSAQEMHDIALITHLISASTKTPFLHIFDGVKVACGNSVLKLLPYAEILKLSKELSTPSNSPSSTKSLIIVDKIEETDIVKAVVKHLSDNGKKVGVIIVRLYRPWSEKHFLAMIPKTTKKIAVLEQVAVNFDGSHDMGLSLFNDVVASLIDSWTGHMPQLIDAKFPISKQFTPSTVNTLLQQLELGVNVDFNGDPLSDNLQIQSTLNNVKRCVFWNAVSKGTLSSNQHIANVLIRHSHLNVSSLSTFDAYNNGGVVTTNFLLGNELTDVLHDLKIDAEYISIHDDTLVSKYDILAPAKDGAIVLLNTSWTTDDLETKLPNDFRYEAFKRKIKLYIIDSNKIIQDLGLNIDEHISLILQIAFLRLITKESKIKCDLEVALSELYEGNNEKEVSLILHSAVQETDKALTFVEPPPAWQILEKSDRILPSVVDNNSFGRSIDLQLNVKPKLGSCHTAVHNLLFKEAFGFSNVERPDVAEKTFIITVSENRRLTPPTYDRYLFHIEFDITGTGLKYDLGEALGVYGHNDPEEVDEFLEYYGLNPNDLISIPNKEGDKFETKTIQQVFVQILDIFGRPAKRFYESLASHATDENEKKRLLWIASSEGSVEFKRRVADTITYADLLYEFTSARPPVEDLVQIIAPIKPRHYSIASAQSVHPNSVHLLVVTVDWVTSTGKKRFGQCTRYLSGLKVGTRVVVSIKPSVMKLPPRDTQPVIMAGLGTGMAPFRAFIEERAYRKSQGKEVGPMILYFGSRNRSMEYLYGEELEAYHTEGLLTYLRLAFSRDQPHKVYIQHKMRDDAELLHQYLLKDEGWFYLCGPTWPVPDVKDAIVNSFVSAGELSIGDASDAVNKLKDLERYILEVY
;
A
#
# COMPACT_ATOMS: atom_id res chain seq x y z
N LEU A 1 8.11 -35.57 31.60
CA LEU A 1 8.46 -35.23 33.01
C LEU A 1 8.87 -36.46 33.82
N GLN A 2 9.40 -37.53 33.21
CA GLN A 2 9.41 -38.88 33.83
C GLN A 2 10.16 -39.05 35.16
N ASN A 3 11.20 -38.25 35.42
CA ASN A 3 11.92 -38.31 36.69
C ASN A 3 11.49 -37.21 37.69
N HIS A 4 10.57 -36.34 37.29
CA HIS A 4 10.30 -35.07 37.98
C HIS A 4 9.09 -35.16 38.92
N HIS A 5 9.16 -34.44 40.04
CA HIS A 5 8.06 -34.21 40.98
C HIS A 5 7.38 -32.88 40.68
N VAL A 6 6.10 -32.94 40.33
CA VAL A 6 5.27 -31.77 40.07
C VAL A 6 4.40 -31.45 41.28
N LEU A 7 4.44 -30.19 41.73
CA LEU A 7 3.50 -29.65 42.71
C LEU A 7 2.39 -28.88 42.00
N ILE A 8 1.15 -29.16 42.36
CA ILE A 8 -0.04 -28.44 41.91
C ILE A 8 -0.72 -27.83 43.15
N ILE A 9 -1.10 -26.56 43.09
CA ILE A 9 -1.69 -25.83 44.22
C ILE A 9 -3.04 -25.27 43.76
N GLY A 10 -4.13 -25.68 44.42
CA GLY A 10 -5.51 -25.37 44.03
C GLY A 10 -6.42 -26.61 44.00
N GLY A 11 -7.74 -26.42 43.95
CA GLY A 11 -8.73 -27.52 43.94
C GLY A 11 -9.83 -27.37 42.87
N ASN A 12 -9.81 -26.29 42.10
CA ASN A 12 -10.82 -25.95 41.09
C ASN A 12 -10.69 -26.82 39.82
N GLN A 13 -11.49 -26.50 38.79
CA GLN A 13 -11.43 -27.21 37.49
C GLN A 13 -10.11 -26.96 36.74
N ILE A 14 -9.43 -25.84 36.99
CA ILE A 14 -8.13 -25.54 36.36
C ILE A 14 -7.06 -26.50 36.91
N ALA A 15 -7.08 -26.77 38.22
CA ALA A 15 -6.21 -27.79 38.83
C ALA A 15 -6.42 -29.18 38.20
N ALA A 16 -7.67 -29.59 37.92
CA ALA A 16 -7.98 -30.84 37.21
C ALA A 16 -7.31 -30.90 35.83
N ASN A 17 -7.43 -29.82 35.05
CA ASN A 17 -6.86 -29.75 33.70
C ASN A 17 -5.32 -29.73 33.72
N ARG A 18 -4.70 -29.18 34.78
CA ARG A 18 -3.25 -29.24 35.00
C ARG A 18 -2.79 -30.65 35.37
N ILE A 19 -3.55 -31.39 36.17
CA ILE A 19 -3.27 -32.81 36.48
C ILE A 19 -3.28 -33.64 35.18
N GLU A 20 -4.30 -33.49 34.33
CA GLU A 20 -4.39 -34.19 33.04
C GLU A 20 -3.19 -33.93 32.14
N PHE A 21 -2.86 -32.65 31.89
CA PHE A 21 -1.70 -32.27 31.08
C PHE A 21 -0.38 -32.84 31.64
N VAL A 22 -0.23 -32.84 32.96
CA VAL A 22 0.98 -33.35 33.62
C VAL A 22 1.06 -34.88 33.50
N LEU A 23 -0.06 -35.60 33.61
CA LEU A 23 -0.12 -37.07 33.49
C LEU A 23 0.30 -37.57 32.09
N ASP A 24 -0.05 -36.87 31.02
CA ASP A 24 0.41 -37.19 29.65
C ASP A 24 1.95 -37.18 29.54
N ALA A 25 2.60 -36.28 30.29
CA ALA A 25 4.05 -36.20 30.40
C ALA A 25 4.66 -37.27 31.35
N LYS A 26 3.83 -38.18 31.88
CA LYS A 26 4.16 -39.35 32.73
C LYS A 26 5.16 -39.02 33.85
N PRO A 27 4.84 -38.20 34.85
CA PRO A 27 5.79 -37.72 35.85
C PRO A 27 6.15 -38.80 36.88
N ARG A 28 7.25 -38.61 37.62
CA ARG A 28 7.62 -39.48 38.75
C ARG A 28 6.59 -39.38 39.88
N LYS A 29 6.10 -38.16 40.12
CA LYS A 29 5.22 -37.84 41.26
C LYS A 29 4.40 -36.59 41.00
N ILE A 30 3.14 -36.59 41.44
CA ILE A 30 2.29 -35.39 41.50
C ILE A 30 1.82 -35.21 42.95
N THR A 31 2.09 -34.04 43.54
CA THR A 31 1.47 -33.62 44.81
C THR A 31 0.46 -32.51 44.55
N LEU A 32 -0.70 -32.57 45.21
CA LEU A 32 -1.73 -31.53 45.19
C LEU A 32 -1.90 -30.92 46.58
N ILE A 33 -1.77 -29.59 46.70
CA ILE A 33 -2.13 -28.83 47.90
C ILE A 33 -3.44 -28.07 47.65
N THR A 34 -4.45 -28.26 48.49
CA THR A 34 -5.76 -27.59 48.35
C THR A 34 -5.99 -26.59 49.49
N PRO A 35 -5.75 -25.27 49.28
CA PRO A 35 -5.95 -24.25 50.31
C PRO A 35 -7.42 -23.89 50.57
N GLN A 36 -8.37 -24.36 49.75
CA GLN A 36 -9.80 -24.10 49.91
C GLN A 36 -10.63 -25.40 50.00
N LEU A 37 -11.76 -25.34 50.71
CA LEU A 37 -12.69 -26.45 50.96
C LEU A 37 -13.44 -26.98 49.72
N LYS A 38 -13.45 -26.24 48.59
CA LYS A 38 -14.15 -26.65 47.36
C LYS A 38 -13.19 -27.35 46.39
N ILE A 39 -13.29 -28.68 46.30
CA ILE A 39 -12.56 -29.53 45.36
C ILE A 39 -13.50 -30.00 44.25
N SER A 40 -13.08 -29.85 42.98
CA SER A 40 -13.84 -30.30 41.80
C SER A 40 -13.96 -31.83 41.71
N ASN A 41 -15.02 -32.33 41.07
CA ASN A 41 -15.31 -33.77 41.02
C ASN A 41 -14.19 -34.59 40.35
N LYS A 42 -13.60 -34.10 39.24
CA LYS A 42 -12.43 -34.72 38.60
C LYS A 42 -11.22 -34.81 39.55
N VAL A 43 -10.96 -33.76 40.34
CA VAL A 43 -9.85 -33.78 41.31
C VAL A 43 -10.12 -34.81 42.41
N LYS A 44 -11.35 -34.92 42.93
CA LYS A 44 -11.71 -35.99 43.89
C LYS A 44 -11.46 -37.38 43.31
N GLU A 45 -11.86 -37.62 42.07
CA GLU A 45 -11.63 -38.89 41.38
C GLU A 45 -10.13 -39.24 41.29
N TYR A 46 -9.26 -38.28 40.96
CA TYR A 46 -7.80 -38.48 40.95
C TYR A 46 -7.21 -38.79 42.34
N ILE A 47 -7.81 -38.25 43.41
CA ILE A 47 -7.42 -38.54 44.80
C ILE A 47 -7.90 -39.94 45.22
N GLU A 48 -9.15 -40.28 44.96
CA GLU A 48 -9.75 -41.58 45.28
C GLU A 48 -9.07 -42.74 44.54
N LYS A 49 -8.74 -42.54 43.26
CA LYS A 49 -7.93 -43.49 42.45
C LYS A 49 -6.43 -43.50 42.82
N ARG A 50 -5.99 -42.68 43.79
CA ARG A 50 -4.59 -42.54 44.24
C ARG A 50 -3.59 -42.19 43.12
N ILE A 51 -4.05 -41.46 42.10
CA ILE A 51 -3.23 -41.00 40.97
C ILE A 51 -2.34 -39.80 41.38
N ILE A 52 -2.80 -39.03 42.37
CA ILE A 52 -2.07 -37.87 42.93
C ILE A 52 -1.99 -37.97 44.46
N ILE A 53 -0.94 -37.39 45.06
CA ILE A 53 -0.81 -37.31 46.52
C ILE A 53 -1.44 -35.99 47.00
N HIS A 54 -2.56 -36.09 47.71
CA HIS A 54 -3.28 -34.92 48.24
C HIS A 54 -2.79 -34.52 49.63
N LYS A 55 -2.58 -33.22 49.84
CA LYS A 55 -2.41 -32.57 51.14
C LYS A 55 -3.47 -31.48 51.30
N ALA A 56 -4.39 -31.67 52.23
CA ALA A 56 -5.38 -30.65 52.60
C ALA A 56 -4.75 -29.61 53.55
N GLY A 57 -4.90 -28.33 53.25
CA GLY A 57 -4.34 -27.23 54.05
C GLY A 57 -3.84 -26.06 53.18
N GLU A 58 -3.53 -24.95 53.82
CA GLU A 58 -2.95 -23.79 53.14
C GLU A 58 -1.52 -24.06 52.63
N PHE A 59 -1.13 -23.32 51.59
CA PHE A 59 0.23 -23.36 51.08
C PHE A 59 1.16 -22.51 51.96
N HIS A 60 2.18 -23.16 52.53
CA HIS A 60 3.30 -22.50 53.20
C HIS A 60 4.57 -22.59 52.34
N VAL A 61 5.37 -21.53 52.35
CA VAL A 61 6.61 -21.44 51.54
C VAL A 61 7.62 -22.56 51.88
N ASP A 62 7.58 -23.08 53.10
CA ASP A 62 8.43 -24.18 53.56
C ASP A 62 8.19 -25.50 52.81
N TYR A 63 7.04 -25.67 52.14
CA TYR A 63 6.83 -26.80 51.22
C TYR A 63 7.79 -26.83 50.03
N LEU A 64 8.43 -25.69 49.72
CA LEU A 64 9.46 -25.57 48.68
C LEU A 64 10.89 -25.65 49.25
N SER A 65 11.05 -25.88 50.56
CA SER A 65 12.37 -26.04 51.18
C SER A 65 13.01 -27.39 50.81
N LYS A 66 14.36 -27.45 50.79
CA LYS A 66 15.10 -28.66 50.42
C LYS A 66 14.86 -29.78 51.44
N THR A 67 14.02 -30.72 51.05
CA THR A 67 13.85 -32.04 51.68
C THR A 67 14.26 -33.12 50.66
N ASP A 68 14.32 -34.39 51.08
CA ASP A 68 14.85 -35.51 50.28
C ASP A 68 14.07 -35.83 48.98
N ASP A 69 13.01 -35.09 48.69
CA ASP A 69 12.17 -35.22 47.49
C ASP A 69 11.88 -33.81 46.92
N PRO A 70 12.80 -33.25 46.10
CA PRO A 70 12.68 -31.88 45.59
C PRO A 70 11.55 -31.75 44.57
N ILE A 71 10.90 -30.58 44.57
CA ILE A 71 9.87 -30.21 43.59
C ILE A 71 10.55 -29.55 42.39
N ASP A 72 10.35 -30.13 41.21
CA ASP A 72 11.00 -29.70 39.98
C ASP A 72 10.13 -28.75 39.12
N LEU A 73 8.81 -28.69 39.41
CA LEU A 73 7.85 -27.93 38.62
C LEU A 73 6.62 -27.55 39.45
N ILE A 74 6.13 -26.31 39.32
CA ILE A 74 4.95 -25.82 40.07
C ILE A 74 3.84 -25.35 39.11
N PHE A 75 2.61 -25.76 39.39
CA PHE A 75 1.39 -25.18 38.82
C PHE A 75 0.53 -24.53 39.91
N SER A 76 0.40 -23.21 39.90
CA SER A 76 -0.62 -22.52 40.70
C SER A 76 -1.93 -22.45 39.92
N ALA A 77 -2.99 -22.98 40.50
CA ALA A 77 -4.37 -22.90 40.03
C ALA A 77 -5.26 -22.34 41.15
N VAL A 78 -4.74 -21.35 41.89
CA VAL A 78 -5.44 -20.68 43.00
C VAL A 78 -5.99 -19.34 42.54
N ASP A 79 -7.27 -19.10 42.82
CA ASP A 79 -8.01 -17.89 42.40
C ASP A 79 -7.59 -16.62 43.19
N ASP A 80 -6.84 -16.79 44.30
CA ASP A 80 -6.26 -15.70 45.09
C ASP A 80 -4.98 -15.17 44.44
N VAL A 81 -5.06 -13.92 43.94
CA VAL A 81 -3.96 -13.19 43.31
C VAL A 81 -2.80 -12.92 44.27
N GLN A 82 -3.04 -12.63 45.54
CA GLN A 82 -1.96 -12.38 46.52
C GLN A 82 -1.21 -13.67 46.84
N LEU A 83 -1.93 -14.79 47.01
CA LEU A 83 -1.30 -16.09 47.24
C LEU A 83 -0.54 -16.57 46.00
N SER A 84 -1.10 -16.41 44.79
CA SER A 84 -0.40 -16.73 43.54
C SER A 84 0.88 -15.90 43.34
N ASN A 85 0.90 -14.62 43.72
CA ASN A 85 2.12 -13.80 43.76
C ASN A 85 3.16 -14.37 44.74
N LYS A 86 2.76 -14.70 45.97
CA LYS A 86 3.66 -15.29 46.98
C LYS A 86 4.28 -16.62 46.52
N ILE A 87 3.48 -17.49 45.89
CA ILE A 87 3.95 -18.76 45.33
C ILE A 87 4.97 -18.50 44.20
N ALA A 88 4.68 -17.57 43.28
CA ALA A 88 5.57 -17.25 42.16
C ALA A 88 6.92 -16.66 42.61
N ILE A 89 6.93 -15.75 43.58
CA ILE A 89 8.16 -15.21 44.16
C ILE A 89 8.98 -16.34 44.81
N ALA A 90 8.35 -17.15 45.68
CA ALA A 90 9.02 -18.24 46.39
C ALA A 90 9.57 -19.33 45.45
N ALA A 91 8.90 -19.59 44.32
CA ALA A 91 9.36 -20.50 43.27
C ALA A 91 10.60 -19.96 42.54
N ARG A 92 10.55 -18.70 42.11
CA ARG A 92 11.65 -17.99 41.41
C ARG A 92 12.91 -17.88 42.26
N GLU A 93 12.78 -17.52 43.54
CA GLU A 93 13.90 -17.53 44.52
C GLU A 93 14.63 -18.87 44.57
N ARG A 94 13.89 -19.98 44.39
CA ARG A 94 14.39 -21.36 44.48
C ARG A 94 14.74 -21.94 43.10
N LYS A 95 14.59 -21.16 42.03
CA LYS A 95 14.77 -21.56 40.62
C LYS A 95 13.91 -22.75 40.20
N ILE A 96 12.72 -22.89 40.78
CA ILE A 96 11.71 -23.89 40.40
C ILE A 96 10.78 -23.21 39.37
N PRO A 97 10.70 -23.68 38.11
CA PRO A 97 9.82 -23.05 37.13
C PRO A 97 8.35 -23.13 37.54
N ILE A 98 7.63 -22.01 37.43
CA ILE A 98 6.20 -21.94 37.75
C ILE A 98 5.32 -21.56 36.55
N ASN A 99 4.14 -22.18 36.47
CA ASN A 99 3.02 -21.70 35.67
C ASN A 99 1.86 -21.31 36.60
N VAL A 100 1.37 -20.08 36.48
CA VAL A 100 0.22 -19.55 37.23
C VAL A 100 -0.99 -19.48 36.30
N ALA A 101 -2.11 -20.05 36.72
CA ALA A 101 -3.36 -19.97 35.98
C ALA A 101 -3.81 -18.52 35.79
N GLU A 102 -4.17 -18.17 34.55
CA GLU A 102 -4.80 -16.90 34.16
C GLU A 102 -4.05 -15.59 34.50
N ILE A 103 -2.85 -15.66 35.11
CA ILE A 103 -1.99 -14.50 35.38
C ILE A 103 -0.66 -14.65 34.62
N PRO A 104 -0.61 -14.20 33.35
CA PRO A 104 0.57 -14.30 32.49
C PRO A 104 1.88 -13.84 33.13
N GLN A 105 1.89 -12.68 33.78
CA GLN A 105 3.11 -12.04 34.31
C GLN A 105 3.82 -12.85 35.42
N LEU A 106 3.12 -13.84 36.00
CA LEU A 106 3.64 -14.71 37.06
C LEU A 106 4.09 -16.09 36.55
N CYS A 107 4.03 -16.34 35.25
CA CYS A 107 4.52 -17.56 34.61
C CYS A 107 5.99 -17.42 34.19
N ASP A 108 6.77 -18.48 34.39
CA ASP A 108 8.09 -18.66 33.78
C ASP A 108 8.00 -19.52 32.51
N PHE A 109 6.94 -20.33 32.39
CA PHE A 109 6.63 -21.14 31.21
C PHE A 109 5.12 -21.22 30.96
N TRP A 110 4.76 -21.54 29.72
CA TRP A 110 3.38 -21.48 29.21
C TRP A 110 2.93 -22.86 28.74
N LEU A 111 1.66 -23.19 28.99
CA LEU A 111 1.02 -24.35 28.38
C LEU A 111 0.16 -23.91 27.19
N MET A 112 0.55 -24.31 25.99
CA MET A 112 -0.27 -24.08 24.79
C MET A 112 -1.51 -24.98 24.79
N PRO A 113 -2.71 -24.43 24.49
CA PRO A 113 -3.87 -25.23 24.10
C PRO A 113 -3.52 -26.08 22.88
N THR A 114 -3.38 -27.39 23.10
CA THR A 114 -3.07 -28.39 22.07
C THR A 114 -4.14 -29.47 22.04
N TYR A 115 -4.30 -30.09 20.88
CA TYR A 115 -5.12 -31.25 20.58
C TYR A 115 -4.32 -32.21 19.71
N ARG A 116 -4.54 -33.51 19.87
CA ARG A 116 -3.83 -34.58 19.17
C ARG A 116 -4.79 -35.72 18.86
N ASP A 117 -4.79 -36.16 17.62
CA ASP A 117 -5.46 -37.38 17.17
C ASP A 117 -4.64 -38.05 16.05
N GLY A 118 -4.13 -39.25 16.31
CA GLY A 118 -3.15 -39.90 15.42
C GLY A 118 -1.96 -39.00 15.07
N ASN A 119 -1.72 -38.79 13.77
CA ASN A 119 -0.70 -37.88 13.24
C ASN A 119 -1.17 -36.41 13.12
N LEU A 120 -2.44 -36.10 13.42
CA LEU A 120 -2.96 -34.74 13.44
C LEU A 120 -2.69 -34.11 14.81
N GLN A 121 -1.91 -33.02 14.82
CA GLN A 121 -1.73 -32.18 16.02
C GLN A 121 -2.14 -30.75 15.71
N VAL A 122 -3.09 -30.22 16.49
CA VAL A 122 -3.56 -28.83 16.40
C VAL A 122 -3.10 -28.07 17.65
N ALA A 123 -2.46 -26.92 17.45
CA ALA A 123 -1.92 -26.09 18.53
C ALA A 123 -2.31 -24.62 18.28
N ILE A 124 -2.88 -23.95 19.28
CA ILE A 124 -3.34 -22.55 19.13
C ILE A 124 -2.57 -21.63 20.08
N SER A 125 -2.01 -20.56 19.52
CA SER A 125 -1.37 -19.48 20.26
C SER A 125 -2.09 -18.16 20.01
N THR A 126 -2.21 -17.34 21.05
CA THR A 126 -2.56 -15.91 20.94
C THR A 126 -1.39 -15.04 21.43
N ASN A 127 -0.14 -15.52 21.35
CA ASN A 127 1.03 -14.88 21.98
C ASN A 127 0.82 -14.51 23.46
N GLY A 128 0.06 -15.32 24.20
CA GLY A 128 -0.24 -15.12 25.62
C GLY A 128 -1.33 -14.08 25.95
N THR A 129 -1.83 -13.31 24.98
CA THR A 129 -2.78 -12.20 25.23
C THR A 129 -4.23 -12.63 25.52
N GLY A 130 -4.61 -13.87 25.23
CA GLY A 130 -5.99 -14.35 25.32
C GLY A 130 -6.11 -15.87 25.53
N PRO A 131 -5.60 -16.43 26.65
CA PRO A 131 -5.58 -17.88 26.87
C PRO A 131 -6.98 -18.53 26.87
N GLN A 132 -8.02 -17.83 27.31
CA GLN A 132 -9.40 -18.32 27.22
C GLN A 132 -9.93 -18.34 25.78
N VAL A 133 -9.51 -17.38 24.94
CA VAL A 133 -9.85 -17.35 23.50
C VAL A 133 -9.13 -18.47 22.77
N ALA A 134 -7.83 -18.66 23.04
CA ALA A 134 -7.04 -19.78 22.50
C ALA A 134 -7.67 -21.14 22.84
N ARG A 135 -8.20 -21.31 24.06
CA ARG A 135 -8.93 -22.52 24.48
C ARG A 135 -10.24 -22.71 23.72
N LYS A 136 -11.08 -21.67 23.61
CA LYS A 136 -12.36 -21.73 22.89
C LYS A 136 -12.18 -21.99 21.39
N LEU A 137 -11.21 -21.32 20.76
CA LEU A 137 -10.85 -21.58 19.36
C LEU A 137 -10.41 -23.03 19.15
N ARG A 138 -9.66 -23.61 20.10
CA ARG A 138 -9.22 -25.01 20.01
C ARG A 138 -10.41 -25.96 20.12
N GLU A 139 -11.27 -25.75 21.10
CA GLU A 139 -12.50 -26.53 21.28
C GLU A 139 -13.38 -26.45 20.01
N HIS A 140 -13.58 -25.26 19.46
CA HIS A 140 -14.31 -25.06 18.21
C HIS A 140 -13.66 -25.73 16.98
N ILE A 141 -12.33 -25.69 16.85
CA ILE A 141 -11.64 -26.38 15.75
C ILE A 141 -11.74 -27.89 15.89
N ILE A 142 -11.66 -28.45 17.12
CA ILE A 142 -11.86 -29.89 17.35
C ILE A 142 -13.28 -30.31 16.95
N GLU A 143 -14.29 -29.56 17.40
CA GLU A 143 -15.71 -29.87 17.16
C GLU A 143 -16.10 -29.81 15.67
N ASN A 144 -15.32 -29.10 14.83
CA ASN A 144 -15.55 -28.97 13.40
C ASN A 144 -14.55 -29.74 12.52
N LEU A 145 -13.60 -30.49 13.10
CA LEU A 145 -12.76 -31.40 12.34
C LEU A 145 -13.59 -32.60 11.84
N PRO A 146 -13.54 -32.96 10.54
CA PRO A 146 -14.22 -34.15 10.05
C PRO A 146 -13.76 -35.43 10.76
N ASN A 147 -14.69 -36.34 11.01
CA ASN A 147 -14.37 -37.64 11.61
C ASN A 147 -13.35 -38.40 10.76
N ASN A 148 -12.41 -39.10 11.41
CA ASN A 148 -11.35 -39.89 10.76
C ASN A 148 -10.36 -39.07 9.89
N THR A 149 -10.26 -37.74 10.08
CA THR A 149 -9.26 -36.89 9.40
C THR A 149 -7.83 -37.43 9.56
N ALA A 150 -7.50 -37.97 10.73
CA ALA A 150 -6.19 -38.59 10.99
C ALA A 150 -5.91 -39.80 10.07
N ASP A 151 -6.92 -40.60 9.75
CA ASP A 151 -6.79 -41.77 8.88
C ASP A 151 -6.67 -41.39 7.40
N ALA A 152 -7.41 -40.36 6.95
CA ALA A 152 -7.21 -39.78 5.62
C ALA A 152 -5.76 -39.28 5.43
N ILE A 153 -5.20 -38.59 6.43
CA ILE A 153 -3.81 -38.14 6.42
C ILE A 153 -2.85 -39.32 6.30
N ASN A 154 -3.07 -40.40 7.07
CA ASN A 154 -2.26 -41.62 7.01
C ASN A 154 -2.31 -42.28 5.63
N ASN A 155 -3.49 -42.36 5.00
CA ASN A 155 -3.66 -42.96 3.67
C ASN A 155 -3.05 -42.11 2.55
N VAL A 156 -3.08 -40.77 2.65
CA VAL A 156 -2.41 -39.86 1.70
C VAL A 156 -0.88 -39.98 1.81
N ILE A 157 -0.33 -40.15 3.02
CA ILE A 157 1.11 -40.45 3.23
C ILE A 157 1.47 -41.77 2.52
N LEU A 158 0.61 -42.79 2.61
CA LEU A 158 0.80 -44.08 1.94
C LEU A 158 0.68 -44.00 0.40
N LEU A 159 -0.26 -43.23 -0.14
CA LEU A 159 -0.32 -42.93 -1.58
C LEU A 159 0.99 -42.29 -2.08
N ARG A 160 1.48 -41.26 -1.36
CA ARG A 160 2.73 -40.58 -1.70
C ARG A 160 3.94 -41.50 -1.68
N GLN A 161 4.01 -42.43 -0.71
CA GLN A 161 5.08 -43.43 -0.63
C GLN A 161 5.06 -44.43 -1.80
N ASN A 162 3.88 -44.80 -2.32
CA ASN A 162 3.77 -45.72 -3.45
C ASN A 162 3.98 -45.05 -4.82
N LEU A 163 3.58 -43.79 -4.99
CA LEU A 163 3.74 -43.01 -6.24
C LEU A 163 5.19 -42.54 -6.50
N GLY A 164 5.98 -42.35 -5.44
CA GLY A 164 7.33 -41.80 -5.52
C GLY A 164 7.37 -40.28 -5.74
N ALA A 165 8.50 -39.64 -5.41
CA ALA A 165 8.61 -38.18 -5.35
C ALA A 165 8.47 -37.45 -6.69
N ALA A 166 8.64 -38.15 -7.83
CA ALA A 166 8.56 -37.56 -9.17
C ALA A 166 7.13 -37.22 -9.62
N ASN A 167 6.10 -37.85 -9.02
CA ASN A 167 4.72 -37.84 -9.52
C ASN A 167 3.78 -36.99 -8.63
N MET A 168 4.27 -35.85 -8.12
CA MET A 168 3.46 -34.96 -7.26
C MET A 168 2.20 -34.42 -7.98
N SER A 169 2.26 -34.15 -9.28
CA SER A 169 1.07 -33.74 -10.07
C SER A 169 -0.01 -34.82 -10.13
N VAL A 170 0.38 -36.09 -10.13
CA VAL A 170 -0.52 -37.25 -10.07
C VAL A 170 -1.10 -37.41 -8.67
N LEU A 171 -0.28 -37.28 -7.62
CA LEU A 171 -0.78 -37.28 -6.25
C LEU A 171 -1.83 -36.19 -6.05
N THR A 172 -1.56 -34.96 -6.51
CA THR A 172 -2.52 -33.85 -6.46
C THR A 172 -3.82 -34.23 -7.17
N LYS A 173 -3.77 -34.75 -8.41
CA LYS A 173 -4.96 -35.20 -9.15
C LYS A 173 -5.79 -36.24 -8.39
N ILE A 174 -5.14 -37.26 -7.82
CA ILE A 174 -5.83 -38.30 -7.03
C ILE A 174 -6.47 -37.69 -5.78
N THR A 175 -5.74 -36.88 -5.01
CA THR A 175 -6.26 -36.23 -3.79
C THR A 175 -7.29 -35.14 -4.07
N SER A 176 -7.32 -34.55 -5.27
CA SER A 176 -8.36 -33.58 -5.67
C SER A 176 -9.61 -34.27 -6.25
N SER A 177 -9.53 -35.55 -6.60
CA SER A 177 -10.64 -36.33 -7.16
C SER A 177 -11.42 -37.15 -6.12
N LEU A 178 -10.90 -37.25 -4.89
CA LEU A 178 -11.50 -38.01 -3.79
C LEU A 178 -11.79 -37.09 -2.60
N SER A 179 -12.95 -37.26 -1.98
CA SER A 179 -13.28 -36.56 -0.73
C SER A 179 -12.47 -37.08 0.46
N LEU A 180 -12.40 -36.29 1.54
CA LEU A 180 -11.66 -36.67 2.75
C LEU A 180 -12.15 -38.01 3.34
N ASP A 181 -13.46 -38.24 3.28
CA ASP A 181 -14.14 -39.43 3.78
C ASP A 181 -13.83 -40.69 2.94
N GLU A 182 -13.61 -40.51 1.63
CA GLU A 182 -13.16 -41.58 0.73
C GLU A 182 -11.68 -41.87 0.93
N LEU A 183 -10.84 -40.83 1.07
CA LEU A 183 -9.43 -40.95 1.42
C LEU A 183 -9.22 -41.69 2.76
N ALA A 184 -10.06 -41.42 3.78
CA ALA A 184 -10.03 -42.14 5.06
C ALA A 184 -10.37 -43.64 4.92
N LYS A 185 -11.21 -44.01 3.93
CA LYS A 185 -11.69 -45.39 3.71
C LYS A 185 -10.81 -46.20 2.76
N LEU A 186 -9.86 -45.58 2.04
CA LEU A 186 -8.96 -46.28 1.13
C LEU A 186 -8.19 -47.40 1.83
N THR A 187 -8.26 -48.61 1.28
CA THR A 187 -7.40 -49.70 1.73
C THR A 187 -6.06 -49.67 1.00
N HIS A 188 -5.04 -50.34 1.55
CA HIS A 188 -3.75 -50.55 0.88
C HIS A 188 -3.86 -51.16 -0.54
N LYS A 189 -4.96 -51.86 -0.85
CA LYS A 189 -5.19 -52.43 -2.19
C LYS A 189 -5.64 -51.36 -3.18
N ASP A 190 -6.52 -50.46 -2.76
CA ASP A 190 -7.07 -49.39 -3.59
C ASP A 190 -5.98 -48.35 -3.90
N ILE A 191 -5.16 -48.03 -2.88
CA ILE A 191 -3.97 -47.18 -3.01
C ILE A 191 -3.02 -47.68 -4.11
N LYS A 192 -2.79 -49.00 -4.19
CA LYS A 192 -1.97 -49.58 -5.25
C LYS A 192 -2.63 -49.52 -6.63
N GLY A 193 -3.95 -49.72 -6.71
CA GLY A 193 -4.71 -49.59 -7.96
C GLY A 193 -4.59 -48.20 -8.57
N LEU A 194 -4.93 -47.17 -7.79
CA LEU A 194 -4.84 -45.75 -8.18
C LEU A 194 -3.40 -45.36 -8.59
N THR A 195 -2.40 -45.88 -7.88
CA THR A 195 -0.97 -45.65 -8.22
C THR A 195 -0.61 -46.19 -9.61
N SER A 196 -1.15 -47.34 -10.01
CA SER A 196 -0.86 -47.97 -11.30
C SER A 196 -1.67 -47.40 -12.48
N GLU A 197 -2.89 -46.90 -12.23
CA GLU A 197 -3.75 -46.32 -13.28
C GLU A 197 -3.16 -45.03 -13.87
N TYR A 198 -2.63 -44.15 -13.01
CA TYR A 198 -2.09 -42.85 -13.43
C TYR A 198 -0.61 -42.87 -13.86
N ALA A 199 0.03 -44.05 -13.92
CA ALA A 199 1.45 -44.17 -14.23
C ALA A 199 1.81 -43.92 -15.72
N ASN A 200 0.83 -43.94 -16.63
CA ASN A 200 1.04 -43.96 -18.09
C ASN A 200 0.53 -42.70 -18.83
N VAL A 201 0.22 -41.60 -18.14
CA VAL A 201 -0.29 -40.37 -18.79
C VAL A 201 0.84 -39.38 -19.03
N GLU A 202 1.34 -39.30 -20.27
CA GLU A 202 2.24 -38.22 -20.70
C GLU A 202 1.51 -36.87 -20.74
N VAL A 203 2.19 -35.80 -20.34
CA VAL A 203 1.63 -34.44 -20.25
C VAL A 203 2.26 -33.55 -21.32
N ASP A 204 1.40 -32.97 -22.16
CA ASP A 204 1.79 -32.16 -23.32
C ASP A 204 2.40 -30.80 -22.91
N LYS A 205 3.22 -30.20 -23.80
CA LYS A 205 4.13 -29.08 -23.49
C LYS A 205 3.94 -27.84 -24.38
N SER A 206 2.77 -27.65 -24.99
CA SER A 206 2.59 -26.74 -26.14
C SER A 206 1.82 -25.43 -25.87
N GLU A 207 1.92 -24.82 -24.67
CA GLU A 207 1.31 -23.49 -24.40
C GLU A 207 2.24 -22.49 -23.68
N VAL A 208 3.46 -22.27 -24.20
CA VAL A 208 4.18 -21.00 -23.99
C VAL A 208 5.03 -20.65 -25.23
N SER A 209 4.52 -19.81 -26.13
CA SER A 209 5.36 -19.10 -27.11
C SER A 209 4.63 -17.89 -27.70
N SER A 210 5.20 -16.71 -27.50
CA SER A 210 4.76 -15.44 -28.08
C SER A 210 5.08 -15.35 -29.57
N THR A 211 4.13 -14.88 -30.39
CA THR A 211 4.45 -14.25 -31.68
C THR A 211 3.58 -13.02 -31.93
N SER A 212 4.24 -11.88 -32.07
CA SER A 212 3.68 -10.60 -32.52
C SER A 212 4.18 -10.29 -33.94
N SER A 213 3.29 -9.99 -34.87
CA SER A 213 3.61 -9.17 -36.06
C SER A 213 2.35 -8.58 -36.68
N THR A 214 2.54 -7.51 -37.47
CA THR A 214 1.59 -6.38 -37.59
C THR A 214 1.17 -6.09 -39.02
N ILE A 215 -0.07 -5.65 -39.23
CA ILE A 215 -0.51 -4.74 -40.32
C ILE A 215 -1.65 -3.88 -39.71
N ILE A 216 -1.43 -2.65 -39.19
CA ILE A 216 -1.29 -1.35 -39.91
C ILE A 216 -2.60 -1.02 -40.66
N ASP A 217 -3.41 0.01 -40.38
CA ASP A 217 -3.16 1.36 -39.81
C ASP A 217 -4.28 1.92 -38.90
N ASP A 218 -3.92 3.00 -38.18
CA ASP A 218 -4.69 3.92 -37.32
C ASP A 218 -5.11 3.42 -35.92
N LEU A 219 -4.13 3.45 -35.00
CA LEU A 219 -4.28 3.29 -33.54
C LEU A 219 -4.16 4.65 -32.83
N PRO A 220 -4.74 4.84 -31.62
CA PRO A 220 -4.43 5.99 -30.78
C PRO A 220 -2.93 6.00 -30.44
N ILE A 221 -2.33 7.20 -30.31
CA ILE A 221 -0.88 7.39 -30.12
C ILE A 221 -0.40 6.62 -28.88
N ILE A 222 0.19 5.45 -29.09
CA ILE A 222 1.05 4.82 -28.10
C ILE A 222 2.37 5.57 -28.21
N PHE A 223 2.74 6.30 -27.17
CA PHE A 223 4.06 6.86 -26.98
C PHE A 223 4.41 6.61 -25.51
N LYS A 224 5.39 5.75 -25.25
CA LYS A 224 5.75 5.29 -23.89
C LYS A 224 7.26 5.13 -23.76
N SER A 225 7.79 5.29 -22.55
CA SER A 225 9.17 4.88 -22.28
C SER A 225 9.28 3.37 -22.38
N LYS A 226 10.35 2.87 -23.00
CA LYS A 226 10.74 1.44 -22.96
C LYS A 226 11.23 1.02 -21.57
N ILE A 227 11.62 1.99 -20.73
CA ILE A 227 11.99 1.77 -19.33
C ILE A 227 10.70 1.83 -18.49
N VAL A 228 9.85 0.82 -18.66
CA VAL A 228 8.66 0.56 -17.81
C VAL A 228 9.01 -0.34 -16.62
N ASP A 229 10.11 -1.07 -16.73
CA ASP A 229 10.54 -2.04 -15.73
C ASP A 229 11.44 -1.38 -14.67
N ASN A 230 10.98 -1.37 -13.41
CA ASN A 230 11.78 -0.93 -12.27
C ASN A 230 12.97 -1.87 -12.00
N TYR A 231 12.86 -3.15 -12.37
CA TYR A 231 13.86 -4.19 -12.12
C TYR A 231 14.04 -5.10 -13.35
N PRO A 232 14.66 -4.60 -14.45
CA PRO A 232 14.97 -5.42 -15.61
C PRO A 232 15.97 -6.55 -15.28
N SER A 233 15.77 -7.73 -15.85
CA SER A 233 16.72 -8.85 -15.73
C SER A 233 17.79 -8.80 -16.82
N PHE A 234 19.02 -9.22 -16.53
CA PHE A 234 20.13 -9.22 -17.51
C PHE A 234 20.81 -10.59 -17.70
N PRO A 235 20.13 -11.67 -18.15
CA PRO A 235 20.75 -13.00 -18.30
C PRO A 235 22.01 -13.04 -19.19
N GLU A 236 22.12 -12.15 -20.17
CA GLU A 236 23.29 -11.99 -21.04
C GLU A 236 24.44 -11.17 -20.41
N GLY A 237 24.21 -10.54 -19.26
CA GLY A 237 25.18 -9.70 -18.56
C GLY A 237 25.55 -8.40 -19.31
N GLY A 238 26.81 -8.01 -19.18
CA GLY A 238 27.40 -6.82 -19.80
C GLY A 238 27.48 -5.62 -18.87
N VAL A 239 27.92 -4.48 -19.41
CA VAL A 239 27.98 -3.20 -18.68
C VAL A 239 26.60 -2.55 -18.72
N LYS A 240 25.98 -2.35 -17.55
CA LYS A 240 24.60 -1.86 -17.39
C LYS A 240 24.53 -0.83 -16.27
N PHE A 241 23.70 0.20 -16.43
CA PHE A 241 23.29 1.06 -15.33
C PHE A 241 22.09 0.42 -14.64
N VAL A 242 22.25 0.05 -13.38
CA VAL A 242 21.24 -0.70 -12.61
C VAL A 242 21.18 -0.18 -11.18
N ASP A 243 20.09 -0.49 -10.50
CA ASP A 243 20.02 -0.34 -9.05
C ASP A 243 21.07 -1.25 -8.37
N ASN A 244 21.57 -0.80 -7.23
CA ASN A 244 22.63 -1.52 -6.52
C ASN A 244 22.17 -2.87 -5.92
N LYS A 245 20.86 -3.15 -5.87
CA LYS A 245 20.28 -4.43 -5.38
C LYS A 245 20.38 -5.50 -6.43
N THR A 246 20.14 -5.13 -7.69
CA THR A 246 20.34 -5.99 -8.87
C THR A 246 21.73 -6.60 -8.90
N ALA A 247 22.77 -5.94 -8.37
CA ALA A 247 24.11 -6.52 -8.22
C ALA A 247 24.13 -7.89 -7.52
N VAL A 248 23.48 -7.97 -6.34
CA VAL A 248 23.41 -9.19 -5.52
C VAL A 248 22.28 -10.09 -6.03
N ALA A 249 21.12 -9.51 -6.35
CA ALA A 249 19.95 -10.23 -6.82
C ALA A 249 20.24 -11.02 -8.10
N HIS A 250 20.99 -10.44 -9.06
CA HIS A 250 21.34 -11.08 -10.33
C HIS A 250 22.06 -12.42 -10.14
N VAL A 251 23.06 -12.46 -9.27
CA VAL A 251 23.83 -13.68 -8.97
C VAL A 251 23.03 -14.65 -8.10
N ALA A 252 22.33 -14.14 -7.07
CA ALA A 252 21.47 -14.96 -6.23
C ALA A 252 20.40 -15.68 -7.05
N TYR A 253 19.74 -14.96 -7.97
CA TYR A 253 18.72 -15.52 -8.84
C TYR A 253 19.32 -16.53 -9.84
N ALA A 254 20.47 -16.21 -10.44
CA ALA A 254 21.18 -17.13 -11.35
C ALA A 254 21.46 -18.50 -10.71
N LEU A 255 21.87 -18.51 -9.42
CA LEU A 255 22.37 -19.68 -8.72
C LEU A 255 21.37 -20.35 -7.77
N SER A 256 20.13 -19.89 -7.63
CA SER A 256 19.17 -20.47 -6.66
C SER A 256 18.04 -21.26 -7.29
N ASP A 257 17.51 -22.22 -6.53
CA ASP A 257 16.24 -22.88 -6.85
C ASP A 257 15.10 -22.33 -5.97
N THR A 258 15.40 -21.90 -4.73
CA THR A 258 14.45 -21.26 -3.80
C THR A 258 15.12 -20.10 -3.06
N ILE A 259 14.41 -18.97 -2.96
CA ILE A 259 14.89 -17.73 -2.34
C ILE A 259 13.88 -17.29 -1.28
N PHE A 260 14.33 -17.14 -0.04
CA PHE A 260 13.54 -16.56 1.04
C PHE A 260 13.80 -15.05 1.14
N ILE A 261 12.76 -14.24 1.26
CA ILE A 261 12.89 -12.79 1.47
C ILE A 261 12.33 -12.45 2.85
N TYR A 262 13.16 -11.85 3.70
CA TYR A 262 12.75 -11.28 4.99
C TYR A 262 12.71 -9.76 4.84
N PRO A 263 11.55 -9.19 4.47
CA PRO A 263 11.39 -7.76 4.21
C PRO A 263 11.45 -6.98 5.53
N THR A 264 12.01 -5.78 5.51
CA THR A 264 11.79 -4.84 6.61
C THR A 264 10.40 -4.18 6.47
N VAL A 265 10.07 -3.25 7.38
CA VAL A 265 8.80 -2.50 7.38
C VAL A 265 8.58 -1.67 6.09
N TYR A 266 9.62 -1.51 5.27
CA TYR A 266 9.62 -0.73 4.04
C TYR A 266 9.65 -1.63 2.80
N SER A 267 8.95 -1.22 1.74
CA SER A 267 8.83 -1.96 0.46
C SER A 267 10.19 -2.25 -0.21
N ASN A 268 11.10 -1.28 -0.18
CA ASN A 268 12.26 -1.20 -1.06
C ASN A 268 13.48 -2.05 -0.59
N HIS A 269 13.34 -3.37 -0.45
CA HIS A 269 14.34 -4.28 0.14
C HIS A 269 15.25 -5.01 -0.88
N SER A 270 16.43 -5.48 -0.46
CA SER A 270 17.46 -6.09 -1.33
C SER A 270 17.00 -7.29 -2.17
N GLY A 271 16.04 -8.08 -1.69
CA GLY A 271 15.47 -9.22 -2.43
C GLY A 271 14.40 -8.87 -3.48
N GLU A 272 13.96 -7.61 -3.58
CA GLU A 272 12.81 -7.20 -4.41
C GLU A 272 12.94 -7.54 -5.91
N PRO A 273 14.11 -7.36 -6.57
CA PRO A 273 14.27 -7.74 -7.97
C PRO A 273 14.00 -9.23 -8.20
N THR A 274 14.36 -10.11 -7.24
CA THR A 274 14.15 -11.56 -7.38
C THR A 274 12.68 -11.95 -7.37
N LEU A 275 11.86 -11.29 -6.54
CA LEU A 275 10.41 -11.48 -6.51
C LEU A 275 9.79 -11.02 -7.84
N HIS A 276 10.25 -9.88 -8.36
CA HIS A 276 9.80 -9.32 -9.62
C HIS A 276 10.16 -10.19 -10.84
N TRP A 277 11.35 -10.80 -10.86
CA TRP A 277 11.74 -11.74 -11.92
C TRP A 277 10.99 -13.07 -11.84
N SER A 278 10.71 -13.55 -10.62
CA SER A 278 9.95 -14.78 -10.36
C SER A 278 8.49 -14.65 -10.79
N THR A 279 7.80 -13.55 -10.46
CA THR A 279 6.39 -13.32 -10.89
C THR A 279 6.25 -13.19 -12.40
N ARG A 280 7.30 -12.80 -13.11
CA ARG A 280 7.38 -12.78 -14.59
C ARG A 280 7.89 -14.08 -15.22
N ASN A 281 8.07 -15.16 -14.45
CA ASN A 281 8.60 -16.45 -14.89
C ASN A 281 9.97 -16.38 -15.60
N ILE A 282 10.82 -15.40 -15.24
CA ILE A 282 12.16 -15.27 -15.83
C ILE A 282 13.03 -16.44 -15.37
N GLY A 283 13.69 -17.13 -16.30
CA GLY A 283 14.55 -18.27 -15.99
C GLY A 283 15.86 -17.86 -15.29
N ASN A 284 16.26 -18.62 -14.26
CA ASN A 284 17.61 -18.60 -13.70
C ASN A 284 18.65 -19.22 -14.67
N ALA A 285 19.90 -19.35 -14.25
CA ALA A 285 20.95 -19.94 -15.10
C ALA A 285 20.74 -21.43 -15.43
N PHE A 286 19.74 -22.08 -14.80
CA PHE A 286 19.31 -23.46 -15.10
C PHE A 286 18.02 -23.51 -15.95
N GLY A 287 17.52 -22.37 -16.41
CA GLY A 287 16.32 -22.27 -17.26
C GLY A 287 14.99 -22.45 -16.50
N LYS A 288 14.96 -22.27 -15.18
CA LYS A 288 13.76 -22.37 -14.35
C LYS A 288 13.50 -21.07 -13.58
N ALA A 289 12.24 -20.67 -13.40
CA ALA A 289 11.93 -19.58 -12.50
C ALA A 289 12.22 -19.99 -11.04
N CYS A 290 12.80 -19.09 -10.25
CA CYS A 290 13.09 -19.36 -8.84
C CYS A 290 11.80 -19.33 -8.02
N ASN A 291 11.63 -20.24 -7.06
CA ASN A 291 10.56 -20.13 -6.07
C ASN A 291 10.93 -19.05 -5.04
N VAL A 292 10.26 -17.90 -5.07
CA VAL A 292 10.55 -16.78 -4.17
C VAL A 292 9.46 -16.65 -3.10
N VAL A 293 9.84 -16.82 -1.84
CA VAL A 293 8.91 -16.84 -0.70
C VAL A 293 9.17 -15.64 0.19
N LYS A 294 8.18 -14.75 0.30
CA LYS A 294 8.18 -13.63 1.25
C LYS A 294 7.82 -14.16 2.64
N MET A 295 8.67 -13.88 3.61
CA MET A 295 8.59 -14.37 4.99
C MET A 295 8.33 -13.21 5.97
N ASP A 296 7.96 -13.52 7.21
CA ASP A 296 7.95 -12.53 8.30
C ASP A 296 9.31 -12.41 8.99
N THR A 297 9.63 -11.25 9.54
CA THR A 297 10.85 -10.98 10.35
C THR A 297 10.78 -11.54 11.78
N ARG A 298 9.98 -12.58 12.02
CA ARG A 298 9.84 -13.24 13.32
C ARG A 298 10.84 -14.38 13.44
N SER A 299 11.43 -14.59 14.63
CA SER A 299 12.48 -15.59 14.85
C SER A 299 12.16 -16.98 14.26
N GLY A 300 10.96 -17.51 14.55
CA GLY A 300 10.49 -18.80 14.03
C GLY A 300 10.39 -18.91 12.50
N ALA A 301 10.28 -17.81 11.76
CA ALA A 301 10.17 -17.84 10.30
C ALA A 301 11.45 -18.33 9.61
N SER A 302 12.63 -18.19 10.25
CA SER A 302 13.89 -18.75 9.72
C SER A 302 13.99 -20.27 9.78
N LEU A 303 13.11 -20.95 10.55
CA LEU A 303 13.00 -22.42 10.53
C LEU A 303 12.50 -22.96 9.18
N ALA A 304 11.86 -22.13 8.35
CA ALA A 304 11.48 -22.51 6.99
C ALA A 304 12.69 -22.90 6.14
N ILE A 305 13.87 -22.31 6.40
CA ILE A 305 15.13 -22.65 5.73
C ILE A 305 15.58 -24.07 6.07
N LEU A 306 15.51 -24.46 7.36
CA LEU A 306 15.78 -25.83 7.81
C LEU A 306 14.80 -26.84 7.20
N GLY A 307 13.52 -26.49 7.16
CA GLY A 307 12.48 -27.31 6.52
C GLY A 307 12.78 -27.52 5.03
N ALA A 308 13.06 -26.45 4.29
CA ALA A 308 13.40 -26.53 2.88
C ALA A 308 14.67 -27.36 2.62
N ALA A 309 15.72 -27.18 3.43
CA ALA A 309 16.95 -27.97 3.35
C ALA A 309 16.70 -29.47 3.61
N SER A 310 15.79 -29.80 4.54
CA SER A 310 15.42 -31.18 4.85
C SER A 310 14.66 -31.89 3.72
N PHE A 311 13.88 -31.15 2.93
CA PHE A 311 13.15 -31.69 1.77
C PHE A 311 13.98 -31.68 0.47
N ALA A 312 14.93 -30.75 0.33
CA ALA A 312 15.70 -30.54 -0.89
C ALA A 312 17.14 -31.06 -0.77
N TYR A 313 17.34 -32.38 -0.93
CA TYR A 313 18.66 -33.04 -0.90
C TYR A 313 19.69 -32.57 -1.96
N SER A 314 19.41 -31.51 -2.74
CA SER A 314 20.34 -30.91 -3.70
C SER A 314 20.07 -29.44 -4.09
N GLY A 315 19.10 -28.76 -3.47
CA GLY A 315 18.53 -27.50 -4.00
C GLY A 315 19.17 -26.24 -3.41
N LYS A 316 19.81 -25.43 -4.25
CA LYS A 316 20.60 -24.23 -3.86
C LYS A 316 19.69 -23.19 -3.18
N LEU A 317 19.91 -22.97 -1.88
CA LEU A 317 19.08 -22.08 -1.05
C LEU A 317 19.74 -20.71 -0.84
N VAL A 318 18.93 -19.65 -0.95
CA VAL A 318 19.32 -18.28 -0.57
C VAL A 318 18.28 -17.66 0.37
N ALA A 319 18.74 -16.78 1.24
CA ALA A 319 17.88 -15.80 1.90
C ALA A 319 18.38 -14.35 1.69
N PHE A 320 17.45 -13.40 1.58
CA PHE A 320 17.71 -11.97 1.72
C PHE A 320 17.16 -11.50 3.08
N ALA A 321 17.96 -10.80 3.86
CA ALA A 321 17.61 -10.34 5.20
C ALA A 321 18.26 -8.98 5.51
N SER A 322 17.67 -8.20 6.42
CA SER A 322 18.36 -7.07 7.04
C SER A 322 19.21 -7.51 8.23
N SER A 323 20.17 -6.69 8.66
CA SER A 323 20.94 -6.95 9.89
C SER A 323 20.05 -7.08 11.13
N GLN A 324 19.02 -6.24 11.28
CA GLN A 324 17.97 -6.40 12.31
C GLN A 324 17.24 -7.77 12.24
N SER A 325 17.03 -8.29 11.03
CA SER A 325 16.43 -9.62 10.85
C SER A 325 17.40 -10.72 11.31
N ILE A 326 18.71 -10.57 11.07
CA ILE A 326 19.74 -11.51 11.56
C ILE A 326 19.71 -11.64 13.08
N VAL A 327 19.55 -10.55 13.83
CA VAL A 327 19.41 -10.58 15.30
C VAL A 327 18.24 -11.50 15.72
N SER A 328 17.10 -11.41 15.02
CA SER A 328 15.95 -12.29 15.26
C SER A 328 16.18 -13.75 14.84
N MET A 329 17.09 -14.00 13.88
CA MET A 329 17.44 -15.34 13.41
C MET A 329 18.52 -16.03 14.24
N LEU A 330 19.30 -15.30 15.05
CA LEU A 330 20.48 -15.83 15.79
C LEU A 330 20.27 -17.23 16.40
N PRO A 331 19.18 -17.53 17.14
CA PRO A 331 18.99 -18.87 17.73
C PRO A 331 18.93 -20.00 16.70
N ASN A 332 18.39 -19.73 15.51
CA ASN A 332 18.22 -20.71 14.44
C ASN A 332 19.45 -20.79 13.52
N LEU A 333 20.29 -19.73 13.45
CA LEU A 333 21.56 -19.79 12.72
C LEU A 333 22.50 -20.85 13.33
N TYR A 334 22.55 -20.99 14.67
CA TYR A 334 23.29 -22.09 15.30
C TYR A 334 22.83 -23.48 14.82
N ALA A 335 21.52 -23.70 14.65
CA ALA A 335 20.99 -24.96 14.14
C ALA A 335 21.32 -25.17 12.64
N ILE A 336 21.17 -24.14 11.81
CA ILE A 336 21.50 -24.18 10.38
C ILE A 336 23.00 -24.49 10.15
N SER A 337 23.87 -23.95 11.00
CA SER A 337 25.32 -24.22 10.96
C SER A 337 25.65 -25.69 11.28
N GLN A 338 24.99 -26.28 12.28
CA GLN A 338 25.20 -27.68 12.67
C GLN A 338 24.81 -28.67 11.56
N GLU A 339 23.73 -28.40 10.83
CA GLU A 339 23.26 -29.22 9.71
C GLU A 339 24.13 -29.11 8.44
N ARG A 340 25.13 -28.21 8.40
CA ARG A 340 26.04 -28.01 7.27
C ARG A 340 25.32 -27.81 5.92
N ILE A 341 24.32 -26.93 5.96
CA ILE A 341 23.51 -26.60 4.79
C ILE A 341 24.28 -25.60 3.92
N PRO A 342 24.45 -25.85 2.61
CA PRO A 342 25.00 -24.86 1.67
C PRO A 342 23.96 -23.76 1.41
N LEU A 343 23.96 -22.76 2.29
CA LEU A 343 23.07 -21.60 2.30
C LEU A 343 23.90 -20.32 2.19
N THR A 344 23.48 -19.40 1.33
CA THR A 344 23.97 -18.01 1.34
C THR A 344 22.86 -17.08 1.81
N ILE A 345 23.12 -16.32 2.88
CA ILE A 345 22.25 -15.22 3.32
C ILE A 345 22.89 -13.90 2.90
N HIS A 346 22.19 -13.15 2.07
CA HIS A 346 22.56 -11.80 1.64
C HIS A 346 21.98 -10.79 2.64
N VAL A 347 22.86 -10.15 3.42
CA VAL A 347 22.51 -9.31 4.57
C VAL A 347 22.72 -7.84 4.22
N SER A 348 21.64 -7.09 4.13
CA SER A 348 21.70 -5.62 4.06
C SER A 348 21.90 -5.06 5.47
N ALA A 349 23.08 -4.51 5.73
CA ALA A 349 23.42 -3.82 6.97
C ALA A 349 22.65 -2.49 7.04
N GLN A 350 21.55 -2.46 7.79
CA GLN A 350 20.64 -1.32 7.88
C GLN A 350 19.99 -1.24 9.26
N GLY A 351 19.89 -0.03 9.79
CA GLY A 351 19.19 0.29 11.02
C GLY A 351 18.79 1.76 11.04
N PHE A 352 18.41 2.23 12.22
CA PHE A 352 18.03 3.62 12.46
C PHE A 352 18.89 4.18 13.61
N ASN A 353 19.22 5.47 13.54
CA ASN A 353 19.76 6.19 14.69
C ASN A 353 18.62 6.74 15.58
N ASP A 354 18.97 7.40 16.69
CA ASP A 354 18.01 7.94 17.66
C ASP A 354 17.06 9.00 17.07
N ASN A 355 17.44 9.63 15.95
CA ASN A 355 16.65 10.61 15.20
C ASN A 355 15.78 9.94 14.09
N MET A 356 15.66 8.61 14.09
CA MET A 356 14.97 7.80 13.07
C MET A 356 15.54 7.94 11.65
N HIS A 357 16.80 8.37 11.50
CA HIS A 357 17.47 8.39 10.21
C HIS A 357 18.08 7.02 9.90
N ASN A 358 17.96 6.60 8.64
CA ASN A 358 18.57 5.40 8.07
C ASN A 358 20.09 5.45 8.23
N THR A 359 20.67 4.42 8.85
CA THR A 359 22.12 4.25 9.02
C THR A 359 22.55 2.82 8.69
N ALA A 360 23.79 2.64 8.21
CA ALA A 360 24.35 1.33 7.93
C ALA A 360 24.79 0.66 9.24
N ASN A 361 23.98 -0.27 9.74
CA ASN A 361 24.24 -1.01 10.98
C ASN A 361 24.81 -2.41 10.67
N TYR A 362 26.12 -2.54 10.79
CA TYR A 362 26.86 -3.80 10.65
C TYR A 362 26.98 -4.57 11.95
N HIS A 363 26.96 -3.86 13.10
CA HIS A 363 27.03 -4.46 14.43
C HIS A 363 25.98 -5.57 14.60
N ASP A 364 24.71 -5.28 14.29
CA ASP A 364 23.59 -6.24 14.29
C ASP A 364 23.85 -7.52 13.46
N ALA A 365 24.53 -7.39 12.32
CA ALA A 365 24.85 -8.53 11.45
C ALA A 365 26.06 -9.33 11.99
N LEU A 366 27.06 -8.64 12.53
CA LEU A 366 28.26 -9.24 13.12
C LEU A 366 27.98 -9.95 14.46
N MET A 367 26.83 -9.71 15.11
CA MET A 367 26.34 -10.54 16.23
C MET A 367 26.29 -12.04 15.89
N ALA A 368 26.19 -12.40 14.60
CA ALA A 368 26.18 -13.78 14.15
C ALA A 368 27.57 -14.46 14.07
N ARG A 369 28.68 -13.77 14.37
CA ARG A 369 30.06 -14.30 14.22
C ARG A 369 30.33 -15.64 14.90
N ASP A 370 29.67 -15.91 16.02
CA ASP A 370 29.91 -17.11 16.83
C ASP A 370 28.92 -18.24 16.50
N THR A 371 27.99 -18.01 15.55
CA THR A 371 27.02 -19.02 15.07
C THR A 371 27.64 -20.15 14.25
N GLY A 372 28.91 -20.03 13.87
CA GLY A 372 29.59 -20.96 12.97
C GLY A 372 29.33 -20.72 11.48
N PHE A 373 28.61 -19.66 11.11
CA PHE A 373 28.54 -19.19 9.73
C PHE A 373 29.88 -18.59 9.28
N GLY A 374 30.20 -18.76 8.00
CA GLY A 374 31.19 -17.90 7.34
C GLY A 374 30.64 -16.49 7.19
N ILE A 375 31.49 -15.47 7.32
CA ILE A 375 31.10 -14.05 7.17
C ILE A 375 32.05 -13.39 6.20
N ILE A 376 31.48 -12.82 5.13
CA ILE A 376 32.22 -12.13 4.07
C ILE A 376 31.54 -10.81 3.72
N ASN A 377 32.35 -9.75 3.60
CA ASN A 377 31.91 -8.37 3.43
C ASN A 377 32.25 -7.87 2.01
N SER A 378 31.39 -7.02 1.43
CA SER A 378 31.62 -6.41 0.10
C SER A 378 31.44 -4.89 0.09
N TYR A 379 32.37 -4.17 -0.54
CA TYR A 379 32.61 -2.76 -0.24
C TYR A 379 32.09 -1.76 -1.28
N SER A 380 31.72 -2.23 -2.47
CA SER A 380 31.14 -1.43 -3.56
C SER A 380 30.07 -2.21 -4.31
N ALA A 381 29.24 -1.56 -5.11
CA ALA A 381 28.19 -2.23 -5.87
C ALA A 381 28.72 -3.30 -6.87
N GLN A 382 29.94 -3.13 -7.40
CA GLN A 382 30.60 -4.18 -8.20
C GLN A 382 31.13 -5.32 -7.32
N GLU A 383 31.77 -5.02 -6.19
CA GLU A 383 32.21 -6.07 -5.27
C GLU A 383 31.02 -6.89 -4.73
N MET A 384 29.85 -6.29 -4.54
CA MET A 384 28.64 -7.00 -4.12
C MET A 384 28.22 -8.09 -5.10
N HIS A 385 28.31 -7.83 -6.40
CA HIS A 385 28.07 -8.83 -7.45
C HIS A 385 29.14 -9.93 -7.41
N ASP A 386 30.42 -9.54 -7.39
CA ASP A 386 31.54 -10.49 -7.50
C ASP A 386 31.69 -11.36 -6.24
N ILE A 387 31.47 -10.78 -5.05
CA ILE A 387 31.52 -11.47 -3.76
C ILE A 387 30.27 -12.30 -3.52
N ALA A 388 29.08 -11.90 -4.02
CA ALA A 388 27.92 -12.80 -4.01
C ALA A 388 28.24 -14.12 -4.74
N LEU A 389 28.88 -14.05 -5.91
CA LEU A 389 29.30 -15.25 -6.66
C LEU A 389 30.30 -16.08 -5.85
N ILE A 390 31.35 -15.46 -5.32
CA ILE A 390 32.35 -16.14 -4.48
C ILE A 390 31.70 -16.81 -3.27
N THR A 391 30.78 -16.13 -2.58
CA THR A 391 30.11 -16.63 -1.37
C THR A 391 29.30 -17.89 -1.67
N HIS A 392 28.51 -17.88 -2.75
CA HIS A 392 27.74 -19.05 -3.20
C HIS A 392 28.64 -20.25 -3.48
N LEU A 393 29.76 -20.01 -4.17
CA LEU A 393 30.71 -21.07 -4.54
C LEU A 393 31.45 -21.65 -3.33
N ILE A 394 31.84 -20.81 -2.37
CA ILE A 394 32.46 -21.26 -1.11
C ILE A 394 31.43 -22.02 -0.27
N SER A 395 30.19 -21.53 -0.13
CA SER A 395 29.15 -22.21 0.63
C SER A 395 28.81 -23.59 0.06
N ALA A 396 28.65 -23.68 -1.27
CA ALA A 396 28.40 -24.94 -1.96
C ALA A 396 29.55 -25.96 -1.85
N SER A 397 30.81 -25.51 -1.96
CA SER A 397 31.99 -26.39 -1.92
C SER A 397 32.37 -26.82 -0.50
N THR A 398 32.24 -25.94 0.49
CA THR A 398 32.56 -26.24 1.90
C THR A 398 31.42 -26.92 2.66
N LYS A 399 30.18 -26.76 2.19
CA LYS A 399 28.94 -27.06 2.93
C LYS A 399 28.81 -26.29 4.25
N THR A 400 29.47 -25.14 4.34
CA THR A 400 29.30 -24.19 5.45
C THR A 400 28.33 -23.11 4.98
N PRO A 401 27.33 -22.69 5.79
CA PRO A 401 26.48 -21.56 5.43
C PRO A 401 27.24 -20.24 5.59
N PHE A 402 26.95 -19.25 4.75
CA PHE A 402 27.62 -17.95 4.75
C PHE A 402 26.65 -16.76 4.86
N LEU A 403 27.08 -15.72 5.57
CA LEU A 403 26.53 -14.38 5.52
C LEU A 403 27.39 -13.53 4.57
N HIS A 404 26.77 -12.98 3.53
CA HIS A 404 27.35 -11.94 2.68
C HIS A 404 26.80 -10.58 3.13
N ILE A 405 27.61 -9.77 3.81
CA ILE A 405 27.17 -8.51 4.43
C ILE A 405 27.60 -7.31 3.56
N PHE A 406 26.67 -6.39 3.32
CA PHE A 406 26.87 -5.19 2.51
C PHE A 406 26.02 -4.02 2.99
N ASP A 407 26.30 -2.81 2.49
CA ASP A 407 25.62 -1.57 2.90
C ASP A 407 24.15 -1.55 2.49
N GLY A 408 23.25 -1.68 3.45
CA GLY A 408 21.82 -1.69 3.17
C GLY A 408 21.26 -0.34 2.74
N VAL A 409 21.87 0.79 3.15
CA VAL A 409 21.37 2.13 2.84
C VAL A 409 21.75 2.54 1.41
N LYS A 410 23.02 2.36 1.04
CA LYS A 410 23.52 2.64 -0.31
C LYS A 410 23.01 1.65 -1.34
N VAL A 411 22.71 0.41 -0.94
CA VAL A 411 22.01 -0.56 -1.80
C VAL A 411 20.53 -0.22 -1.94
N ALA A 412 19.86 0.24 -0.88
CA ALA A 412 18.45 0.62 -0.95
C ALA A 412 18.16 1.76 -1.93
N CYS A 413 19.04 2.77 -1.97
CA CYS A 413 18.76 4.07 -2.60
C CYS A 413 19.74 4.48 -3.73
N GLY A 414 20.70 3.62 -4.09
CA GLY A 414 21.75 3.91 -5.09
C GLY A 414 21.60 3.14 -6.40
N ASN A 415 22.07 3.75 -7.49
CA ASN A 415 22.26 3.11 -8.80
C ASN A 415 23.66 3.44 -9.33
N SER A 416 24.35 2.46 -9.90
CA SER A 416 25.72 2.59 -10.44
C SER A 416 25.87 1.79 -11.74
N VAL A 417 26.93 2.07 -12.50
CA VAL A 417 27.31 1.29 -13.69
C VAL A 417 28.05 0.03 -13.25
N LEU A 418 27.45 -1.14 -13.50
CA LEU A 418 27.99 -2.45 -13.13
C LEU A 418 28.31 -3.29 -14.35
N LYS A 419 29.35 -4.12 -14.22
CA LYS A 419 29.66 -5.21 -15.15
C LYS A 419 29.05 -6.50 -14.61
N LEU A 420 27.84 -6.82 -15.06
CA LEU A 420 27.15 -8.06 -14.71
C LEU A 420 27.70 -9.23 -15.52
N LEU A 421 27.94 -10.37 -14.87
CA LEU A 421 28.37 -11.59 -15.58
C LEU A 421 27.16 -12.29 -16.25
N PRO A 422 27.31 -12.82 -17.48
CA PRO A 422 26.26 -13.62 -18.11
C PRO A 422 25.93 -14.87 -17.27
N TYR A 423 24.67 -15.28 -17.26
CA TYR A 423 24.22 -16.50 -16.57
C TYR A 423 24.96 -17.76 -17.06
N ALA A 424 25.30 -17.82 -18.35
CA ALA A 424 26.12 -18.90 -18.90
C ALA A 424 27.55 -18.93 -18.33
N GLU A 425 28.15 -17.77 -18.04
CA GLU A 425 29.49 -17.66 -17.45
C GLU A 425 29.45 -17.97 -15.95
N ILE A 426 28.45 -17.45 -15.22
CA ILE A 426 28.19 -17.82 -13.81
C ILE A 426 28.02 -19.35 -13.68
N LEU A 427 27.23 -19.97 -14.56
CA LEU A 427 27.03 -21.42 -14.59
C LEU A 427 28.33 -22.16 -14.92
N LYS A 428 29.12 -21.68 -15.88
CA LYS A 428 30.43 -22.26 -16.24
C LYS A 428 31.38 -22.24 -15.04
N LEU A 429 31.55 -21.08 -14.40
CA LEU A 429 32.40 -20.92 -13.21
C LEU A 429 31.94 -21.83 -12.06
N SER A 430 30.63 -21.98 -11.84
CA SER A 430 30.10 -22.91 -10.83
C SER A 430 30.42 -24.38 -11.09
N LYS A 431 30.52 -24.77 -12.37
CA LYS A 431 30.89 -26.13 -12.78
C LYS A 431 32.40 -26.36 -12.71
N GLU A 432 33.20 -25.40 -13.16
CA GLU A 432 34.67 -25.50 -13.15
C GLU A 432 35.24 -25.54 -11.72
N LEU A 433 34.66 -24.78 -10.79
CA LEU A 433 35.05 -24.77 -9.37
C LEU A 433 34.48 -25.94 -8.56
N SER A 434 33.68 -26.82 -9.16
CA SER A 434 33.24 -28.09 -8.55
C SER A 434 34.30 -29.20 -8.64
N THR A 435 35.45 -28.95 -9.30
CA THR A 435 36.62 -29.83 -9.32
C THR A 435 37.81 -29.20 -8.58
N PRO A 436 38.45 -29.89 -7.62
CA PRO A 436 39.52 -29.30 -6.82
C PRO A 436 40.82 -29.17 -7.62
N SER A 437 41.37 -27.96 -7.70
CA SER A 437 42.72 -27.70 -8.22
C SER A 437 43.41 -26.58 -7.43
N ASN A 438 44.75 -26.54 -7.47
CA ASN A 438 45.57 -25.89 -6.44
C ASN A 438 45.67 -24.36 -6.51
N SER A 439 45.95 -23.79 -5.34
CA SER A 439 46.19 -22.39 -4.97
C SER A 439 46.92 -21.46 -5.97
N PRO A 440 46.53 -20.16 -6.04
CA PRO A 440 47.38 -19.04 -6.45
C PRO A 440 47.90 -18.18 -5.28
N SER A 441 48.75 -17.20 -5.60
CA SER A 441 49.78 -16.60 -4.72
C SER A 441 49.48 -15.21 -4.10
N SER A 442 50.24 -14.88 -3.05
CA SER A 442 50.17 -13.67 -2.20
C SER A 442 50.72 -12.35 -2.80
N THR A 443 50.23 -11.18 -2.29
CA THR A 443 50.88 -9.84 -2.38
C THR A 443 50.63 -9.03 -1.06
N LYS A 444 51.33 -7.89 -0.81
CA LYS A 444 51.70 -7.35 0.54
C LYS A 444 51.19 -5.92 0.90
N SER A 445 50.96 -5.63 2.20
CA SER A 445 50.92 -4.33 2.95
C SER A 445 49.54 -3.79 3.46
N LEU A 446 49.41 -3.35 4.75
CA LEU A 446 48.17 -3.39 5.60
C LEU A 446 48.03 -2.37 6.83
N ILE A 447 46.89 -1.63 7.06
CA ILE A 447 46.38 -0.93 8.34
C ILE A 447 44.83 -1.06 8.49
N ILE A 448 44.32 -1.59 9.62
CA ILE A 448 43.13 -2.47 9.73
C ILE A 448 41.74 -1.78 9.64
N VAL A 449 40.83 -2.31 8.80
CA VAL A 449 39.41 -1.86 8.69
C VAL A 449 38.43 -3.01 8.42
N ASP A 450 37.34 -3.05 9.19
CA ASP A 450 36.23 -4.03 9.06
C ASP A 450 35.10 -3.53 8.13
N LYS A 451 34.73 -2.25 8.23
CA LYS A 451 33.47 -1.69 7.71
C LYS A 451 33.62 -0.93 6.38
N ILE A 452 32.50 -0.84 5.65
CA ILE A 452 32.38 -0.56 4.22
C ILE A 452 32.38 0.94 3.85
N GLU A 453 31.63 1.81 4.53
CA GLU A 453 31.69 3.26 4.27
C GLU A 453 33.08 3.82 4.58
N GLU A 454 33.65 3.39 5.69
CA GLU A 454 34.96 3.76 6.18
C GLU A 454 36.03 3.29 5.21
N THR A 455 35.96 2.05 4.72
CA THR A 455 37.05 1.45 3.93
C THR A 455 37.42 2.27 2.71
N ASP A 456 36.49 2.60 1.82
CA ASP A 456 36.88 3.30 0.59
C ASP A 456 37.14 4.80 0.85
N ILE A 457 36.52 5.43 1.86
CA ILE A 457 36.88 6.79 2.33
C ILE A 457 38.31 6.79 2.91
N VAL A 458 38.63 5.84 3.80
CA VAL A 458 39.97 5.65 4.39
C VAL A 458 40.97 5.34 3.30
N LYS A 459 40.64 4.49 2.32
CA LYS A 459 41.49 4.19 1.17
C LYS A 459 41.74 5.42 0.29
N ALA A 460 40.75 6.26 0.06
CA ALA A 460 40.92 7.53 -0.65
C ALA A 460 41.82 8.51 0.13
N VAL A 461 41.57 8.70 1.43
CA VAL A 461 42.37 9.57 2.31
C VAL A 461 43.80 9.05 2.47
N VAL A 462 43.98 7.76 2.75
CA VAL A 462 45.28 7.10 2.89
C VAL A 462 46.06 7.12 1.58
N LYS A 463 45.40 6.91 0.43
CA LYS A 463 46.03 7.08 -0.88
C LYS A 463 46.49 8.54 -1.08
N HIS A 464 45.61 9.52 -0.86
CA HIS A 464 45.95 10.94 -0.97
C HIS A 464 47.13 11.34 -0.07
N LEU A 465 47.16 10.86 1.18
CA LEU A 465 48.27 11.09 2.10
C LEU A 465 49.55 10.36 1.70
N SER A 466 49.44 9.14 1.15
CA SER A 466 50.58 8.37 0.61
C SER A 466 51.18 9.02 -0.64
N ASP A 467 50.34 9.51 -1.55
CA ASP A 467 50.75 10.26 -2.74
C ASP A 467 51.45 11.58 -2.33
N ASN A 468 51.04 12.18 -1.21
CA ASN A 468 51.70 13.31 -0.54
C ASN A 468 52.84 12.91 0.42
N GLY A 469 53.34 11.66 0.36
CA GLY A 469 54.57 11.22 1.03
C GLY A 469 54.44 10.75 2.50
N LYS A 470 53.24 10.72 3.09
CA LYS A 470 53.02 10.12 4.43
C LYS A 470 53.06 8.59 4.34
N LYS A 471 53.68 7.92 5.32
CA LYS A 471 53.84 6.45 5.35
C LYS A 471 52.64 5.76 6.02
N VAL A 472 51.52 5.67 5.29
CA VAL A 472 50.24 5.04 5.68
C VAL A 472 49.74 4.06 4.59
N GLY A 473 48.90 3.06 4.89
CA GLY A 473 48.41 2.09 3.88
C GLY A 473 47.30 1.12 4.36
N VAL A 474 46.30 0.80 3.52
CA VAL A 474 44.99 0.10 3.76
C VAL A 474 45.01 -1.42 4.17
N ILE A 475 44.09 -1.98 4.99
CA ILE A 475 43.53 -3.37 4.88
C ILE A 475 42.04 -3.27 4.74
N ILE A 476 41.46 -4.28 4.11
CA ILE A 476 40.03 -4.46 4.00
C ILE A 476 39.74 -5.90 4.42
N VAL A 477 39.09 -6.09 5.58
CA VAL A 477 38.76 -7.41 6.13
C VAL A 477 37.57 -8.00 5.36
N ARG A 478 37.84 -8.54 4.16
CA ARG A 478 36.80 -9.15 3.32
C ARG A 478 36.22 -10.42 3.96
N LEU A 479 37.07 -11.37 4.34
CA LEU A 479 36.63 -12.59 5.03
C LEU A 479 36.79 -12.41 6.54
N TYR A 480 35.71 -12.02 7.21
CA TYR A 480 35.69 -11.86 8.67
C TYR A 480 35.66 -13.22 9.39
N ARG A 481 34.90 -14.19 8.86
CA ARG A 481 34.91 -15.60 9.34
C ARG A 481 34.93 -16.61 8.19
N PRO A 482 35.73 -17.69 8.28
CA PRO A 482 36.74 -17.96 9.31
C PRO A 482 37.94 -17.01 9.22
N TRP A 483 38.42 -16.53 10.38
CA TRP A 483 39.59 -15.65 10.47
C TRP A 483 40.86 -16.40 10.04
N SER A 484 41.74 -15.75 9.27
CA SER A 484 42.95 -16.38 8.74
C SER A 484 44.22 -15.61 9.10
N GLU A 485 44.73 -15.88 10.30
CA GLU A 485 45.98 -15.32 10.85
C GLU A 485 47.12 -15.35 9.84
N LYS A 486 47.30 -16.46 9.12
CA LYS A 486 48.34 -16.62 8.09
C LYS A 486 48.26 -15.54 7.01
N HIS A 487 47.08 -15.26 6.47
CA HIS A 487 46.90 -14.26 5.41
C HIS A 487 47.03 -12.85 5.99
N PHE A 488 46.44 -12.61 7.15
CA PHE A 488 46.54 -11.36 7.90
C PHE A 488 48.00 -10.98 8.18
N LEU A 489 48.78 -11.85 8.84
CA LEU A 489 50.17 -11.58 9.20
C LEU A 489 51.10 -11.47 7.98
N ALA A 490 50.92 -12.32 6.95
CA ALA A 490 51.74 -12.29 5.73
C ALA A 490 51.65 -10.95 4.97
N MET A 491 50.56 -10.24 5.19
CA MET A 491 50.28 -8.98 4.55
C MET A 491 50.79 -7.77 5.39
N ILE A 492 51.05 -7.86 6.70
CA ILE A 492 51.51 -6.71 7.53
C ILE A 492 52.99 -6.37 7.20
N PRO A 493 53.34 -5.09 6.91
CA PRO A 493 54.72 -4.68 6.73
C PRO A 493 55.54 -4.82 8.02
N LYS A 494 56.72 -5.43 7.94
CA LYS A 494 57.65 -5.53 9.10
C LYS A 494 58.13 -4.18 9.65
N THR A 495 57.87 -3.08 8.95
CA THR A 495 58.20 -1.70 9.35
C THR A 495 57.06 -0.99 10.08
N THR A 496 55.90 -1.61 10.24
CA THR A 496 54.74 -1.02 10.92
C THR A 496 55.03 -0.78 12.40
N LYS A 497 54.79 0.45 12.88
CA LYS A 497 55.04 0.86 14.28
C LYS A 497 53.77 1.03 15.12
N LYS A 498 52.66 1.37 14.48
CA LYS A 498 51.34 1.55 15.10
C LYS A 498 50.29 0.90 14.20
N ILE A 499 49.29 0.29 14.81
CA ILE A 499 48.14 -0.31 14.14
C ILE A 499 46.89 0.20 14.86
N ALA A 500 45.99 0.81 14.11
CA ALA A 500 44.62 1.09 14.55
C ALA A 500 43.72 -0.05 14.08
N VAL A 501 42.74 -0.43 14.89
CA VAL A 501 41.60 -1.25 14.46
C VAL A 501 40.36 -0.39 14.60
N LEU A 502 39.62 -0.22 13.50
CA LEU A 502 38.43 0.63 13.44
C LEU A 502 37.16 -0.23 13.42
N GLU A 503 36.27 -0.03 14.38
CA GLU A 503 35.12 -0.91 14.62
C GLU A 503 33.82 -0.16 15.01
N GLN A 504 32.68 -0.64 14.51
CA GLN A 504 31.36 -0.07 14.78
C GLN A 504 30.79 -0.62 16.09
N VAL A 505 30.41 0.26 16.99
CA VAL A 505 29.85 -0.10 18.31
C VAL A 505 28.48 0.50 18.53
N ALA A 506 27.62 -0.24 19.22
CA ALA A 506 26.41 0.30 19.83
C ALA A 506 26.78 1.16 21.07
N VAL A 507 26.03 2.22 21.31
CA VAL A 507 26.16 3.06 22.50
C VAL A 507 25.03 2.69 23.46
N ASN A 508 25.38 2.34 24.70
CA ASN A 508 24.43 2.04 25.76
C ASN A 508 23.80 3.32 26.31
N PHE A 509 22.67 3.18 27.02
CA PHE A 509 21.93 4.29 27.64
C PHE A 509 22.75 5.12 28.67
N ASP A 510 23.88 4.61 29.15
CA ASP A 510 24.80 5.29 30.06
C ASP A 510 25.98 6.00 29.34
N GLY A 511 26.00 5.97 28.00
CA GLY A 511 27.08 6.50 27.17
C GLY A 511 28.29 5.58 27.04
N SER A 512 28.27 4.38 27.62
CA SER A 512 29.31 3.37 27.40
C SER A 512 29.15 2.70 26.03
N HIS A 513 30.27 2.35 25.39
CA HIS A 513 30.26 1.55 24.17
C HIS A 513 30.08 0.07 24.52
N ASP A 514 29.25 -0.65 23.77
CA ASP A 514 29.06 -2.09 23.99
C ASP A 514 30.36 -2.89 23.82
N MET A 515 30.45 -4.01 24.54
CA MET A 515 31.64 -4.86 24.69
C MET A 515 31.65 -6.04 23.69
N GLY A 516 30.62 -6.20 22.87
CA GLY A 516 30.63 -7.03 21.68
C GLY A 516 31.08 -6.25 20.44
N LEU A 517 31.94 -6.74 19.54
CA LEU A 517 32.48 -8.11 19.39
C LEU A 517 33.85 -8.07 18.69
N SER A 518 34.89 -7.65 19.42
CA SER A 518 35.93 -6.87 18.74
C SER A 518 36.82 -7.60 17.72
N LEU A 519 36.87 -7.07 16.49
CA LEU A 519 37.93 -7.35 15.51
C LEU A 519 39.31 -7.06 16.14
N PHE A 520 39.39 -6.07 17.03
CA PHE A 520 40.59 -5.76 17.81
C PHE A 520 41.13 -6.99 18.55
N ASN A 521 40.28 -7.84 19.13
CA ASN A 521 40.72 -9.05 19.83
C ASN A 521 41.31 -10.11 18.87
N ASP A 522 40.71 -10.31 17.69
CA ASP A 522 41.23 -11.25 16.69
C ASP A 522 42.62 -10.80 16.19
N VAL A 523 42.80 -9.49 16.02
CA VAL A 523 44.06 -8.84 15.66
C VAL A 523 45.12 -8.98 16.75
N VAL A 524 44.75 -8.70 18.01
CA VAL A 524 45.62 -8.85 19.18
C VAL A 524 46.12 -10.29 19.31
N ALA A 525 45.21 -11.28 19.24
CA ALA A 525 45.55 -12.70 19.30
C ALA A 525 46.54 -13.09 18.18
N SER A 526 46.22 -12.71 16.93
CA SER A 526 47.08 -12.99 15.77
C SER A 526 48.52 -12.46 15.93
N LEU A 527 48.68 -11.28 16.55
CA LEU A 527 49.97 -10.63 16.72
C LEU A 527 50.76 -11.15 17.91
N ILE A 528 50.11 -11.45 19.04
CA ILE A 528 50.78 -11.94 20.26
C ILE A 528 51.46 -13.29 20.01
N ASP A 529 50.77 -14.22 19.35
CA ASP A 529 51.25 -15.61 19.24
C ASP A 529 52.21 -15.83 18.06
N SER A 530 52.12 -15.03 17.00
CA SER A 530 52.76 -15.34 15.71
C SER A 530 53.56 -14.19 15.05
N TRP A 531 53.62 -12.99 15.62
CA TRP A 531 54.38 -11.89 15.00
C TRP A 531 55.89 -11.96 15.26
N THR A 532 56.69 -12.03 14.20
CA THR A 532 58.16 -12.09 14.29
C THR A 532 58.85 -10.73 14.08
N GLY A 533 58.12 -9.62 14.13
CA GLY A 533 58.64 -8.27 13.94
C GLY A 533 58.78 -7.51 15.26
N HIS A 534 59.11 -6.22 15.20
CA HIS A 534 58.89 -5.35 16.36
C HIS A 534 57.38 -5.22 16.57
N MET A 535 56.90 -5.40 17.81
CA MET A 535 55.47 -5.34 18.11
C MET A 535 54.95 -3.91 17.88
N PRO A 536 53.97 -3.71 16.98
CA PRO A 536 53.38 -2.38 16.79
C PRO A 536 52.52 -2.00 18.00
N GLN A 537 52.44 -0.71 18.31
CA GLN A 537 51.44 -0.20 19.26
C GLN A 537 50.05 -0.46 18.68
N LEU A 538 49.23 -1.23 19.39
CA LEU A 538 47.84 -1.48 19.03
C LEU A 538 46.94 -0.41 19.66
N ILE A 539 46.04 0.14 18.86
CA ILE A 539 45.11 1.20 19.25
C ILE A 539 43.70 0.76 18.85
N ASP A 540 42.80 0.70 19.83
CA ASP A 540 41.37 0.44 19.65
C ASP A 540 40.68 1.76 19.29
N ALA A 541 39.94 1.78 18.17
CA ALA A 541 39.24 2.95 17.65
C ALA A 541 37.77 2.60 17.39
N LYS A 542 36.89 3.09 18.26
CA LYS A 542 35.46 2.75 18.29
C LYS A 542 34.62 3.91 17.82
N PHE A 543 33.79 3.72 16.80
CA PHE A 543 32.84 4.73 16.33
C PHE A 543 31.38 4.25 16.46
N PRO A 544 30.44 5.14 16.83
CA PRO A 544 29.06 4.76 17.11
C PRO A 544 28.23 4.59 15.83
N ILE A 545 27.22 3.72 15.86
CA ILE A 545 26.27 3.47 14.75
C ILE A 545 25.57 4.75 14.23
N SER A 546 25.41 5.76 15.08
CA SER A 546 24.72 7.01 14.77
C SER A 546 25.57 8.06 14.04
N LYS A 547 26.91 7.91 13.98
CA LYS A 547 27.82 8.95 13.48
C LYS A 547 28.23 8.70 12.02
N GLN A 548 27.92 9.66 11.16
CA GLN A 548 28.34 9.63 9.75
C GLN A 548 29.87 9.71 9.66
N PHE A 549 30.46 8.83 8.85
CA PHE A 549 31.89 8.79 8.65
C PHE A 549 32.31 9.64 7.44
N THR A 550 33.33 10.48 7.62
CA THR A 550 33.73 11.48 6.61
C THR A 550 35.26 11.52 6.44
N PRO A 551 35.79 12.11 5.34
CA PRO A 551 37.22 12.39 5.21
C PRO A 551 37.85 13.11 6.41
N SER A 552 37.14 14.08 7.01
CA SER A 552 37.60 14.77 8.21
C SER A 552 37.69 13.82 9.40
N THR A 553 36.72 12.91 9.56
CA THR A 553 36.76 11.84 10.59
C THR A 553 38.01 10.97 10.46
N VAL A 554 38.39 10.56 9.23
CA VAL A 554 39.63 9.80 8.98
C VAL A 554 40.87 10.63 9.30
N ASN A 555 40.89 11.90 8.91
CA ASN A 555 42.04 12.76 9.17
C ASN A 555 42.25 12.98 10.68
N THR A 556 41.19 13.22 11.44
CA THR A 556 41.24 13.30 12.91
C THR A 556 41.75 11.99 13.53
N LEU A 557 41.26 10.84 13.06
CA LEU A 557 41.77 9.53 13.47
C LEU A 557 43.28 9.41 13.21
N LEU A 558 43.75 9.73 12.01
CA LEU A 558 45.17 9.64 11.65
C LEU A 558 46.05 10.61 12.46
N GLN A 559 45.57 11.83 12.75
CA GLN A 559 46.26 12.78 13.64
C GLN A 559 46.36 12.23 15.08
N GLN A 560 45.28 11.66 15.62
CA GLN A 560 45.26 11.05 16.96
C GLN A 560 46.15 9.80 17.03
N LEU A 561 46.26 9.03 15.94
CA LEU A 561 47.20 7.91 15.83
C LEU A 561 48.67 8.37 15.82
N GLU A 562 49.01 9.54 15.28
CA GLU A 562 50.35 10.13 15.45
C GLU A 562 50.63 10.41 16.95
N LEU A 563 49.64 10.92 17.70
CA LEU A 563 49.72 11.17 19.15
C LEU A 563 49.74 9.87 20.00
N GLY A 564 49.12 8.78 19.54
CA GLY A 564 49.20 7.47 20.19
C GLY A 564 48.26 7.26 21.39
N VAL A 565 47.11 7.93 21.38
CA VAL A 565 46.03 7.81 22.38
C VAL A 565 44.89 6.95 21.80
N ASN A 566 44.12 6.25 22.64
CA ASN A 566 42.88 5.57 22.20
C ASN A 566 41.88 6.59 21.65
N VAL A 567 41.14 6.19 20.61
CA VAL A 567 40.25 7.11 19.89
C VAL A 567 38.79 6.78 20.20
N ASP A 568 38.14 7.73 20.86
CA ASP A 568 36.69 7.77 21.08
C ASP A 568 36.10 8.93 20.28
N PHE A 569 35.16 8.64 19.37
CA PHE A 569 34.53 9.65 18.51
C PHE A 569 33.36 10.38 19.19
N ASN A 570 33.22 10.32 20.52
CA ASN A 570 32.19 11.03 21.28
C ASN A 570 32.33 12.58 21.27
N GLY A 571 33.42 13.14 20.75
CA GLY A 571 33.60 14.58 20.52
C GLY A 571 33.29 15.02 19.08
N ASP A 572 32.95 16.30 18.90
CA ASP A 572 32.94 16.93 17.57
C ASP A 572 34.34 16.91 16.95
N PRO A 573 34.47 16.63 15.63
CA PRO A 573 35.77 16.64 14.96
C PRO A 573 36.37 18.05 14.99
N LEU A 574 37.68 18.12 15.28
CA LEU A 574 38.45 19.36 15.13
C LEU A 574 38.28 19.90 13.71
N SER A 575 38.05 21.21 13.60
CA SER A 575 37.52 21.88 12.41
C SER A 575 38.55 22.05 11.28
N ASP A 576 39.07 20.94 10.75
CA ASP A 576 39.93 20.92 9.57
C ASP A 576 39.18 20.44 8.32
N ASN A 577 38.98 21.37 7.39
CA ASN A 577 38.42 21.12 6.06
C ASN A 577 39.47 20.47 5.15
N LEU A 578 39.74 19.17 5.33
CA LEU A 578 40.62 18.42 4.43
C LEU A 578 39.94 18.19 3.06
N GLN A 579 40.08 19.14 2.15
CA GLN A 579 39.61 19.00 0.77
C GLN A 579 40.49 18.01 0.00
N ILE A 580 39.98 16.80 -0.28
CA ILE A 580 40.64 15.81 -1.15
C ILE A 580 40.52 16.25 -2.63
N GLN A 581 41.27 17.28 -3.03
CA GLN A 581 41.16 17.86 -4.38
C GLN A 581 41.71 16.93 -5.48
N SER A 582 42.68 16.07 -5.17
CA SER A 582 43.46 15.34 -6.20
C SER A 582 42.68 14.29 -6.99
N THR A 583 41.53 13.82 -6.49
CA THR A 583 40.67 12.84 -7.17
C THR A 583 39.41 13.45 -7.80
N LEU A 584 39.17 14.76 -7.64
CA LEU A 584 37.88 15.40 -8.00
C LEU A 584 37.89 16.16 -9.34
N ASN A 585 39.05 16.42 -9.94
CA ASN A 585 39.20 17.37 -11.05
C ASN A 585 38.37 17.09 -12.33
N ASN A 586 37.78 15.89 -12.48
CA ASN A 586 36.94 15.49 -13.61
C ASN A 586 35.55 14.97 -13.21
N VAL A 587 35.10 15.20 -11.97
CA VAL A 587 33.79 14.75 -11.46
C VAL A 587 32.84 15.94 -11.34
N LYS A 588 31.65 15.84 -11.95
CA LYS A 588 30.60 16.85 -11.86
C LYS A 588 29.44 16.34 -11.02
N ARG A 589 28.96 17.14 -10.07
CA ARG A 589 27.77 16.85 -9.28
C ARG A 589 26.55 17.60 -9.82
N CYS A 590 25.46 16.88 -10.01
CA CYS A 590 24.13 17.40 -10.32
C CYS A 590 23.15 17.00 -9.20
N VAL A 591 22.22 17.88 -8.81
CA VAL A 591 21.24 17.59 -7.73
C VAL A 591 19.82 17.82 -8.22
N PHE A 592 18.95 16.83 -8.07
CA PHE A 592 17.55 16.89 -8.50
C PHE A 592 16.63 16.87 -7.28
N TRP A 593 15.83 17.92 -7.09
CA TRP A 593 14.83 18.05 -6.02
C TRP A 593 13.44 17.70 -6.56
N ASN A 594 12.81 16.68 -5.95
CA ASN A 594 11.55 16.10 -6.38
C ASN A 594 10.53 16.04 -5.23
N ALA A 595 9.25 16.27 -5.53
CA ALA A 595 8.15 15.84 -4.67
C ALA A 595 7.80 14.38 -4.98
N VAL A 596 7.51 13.57 -3.96
CA VAL A 596 7.25 12.12 -4.11
C VAL A 596 6.07 11.82 -5.06
N SER A 597 5.08 12.71 -5.11
CA SER A 597 3.80 12.53 -5.80
C SER A 597 3.81 12.70 -7.33
N LYS A 598 4.79 13.39 -7.93
CA LYS A 598 4.69 13.90 -9.33
C LYS A 598 5.35 13.05 -10.43
N GLY A 599 5.56 11.75 -10.22
CA GLY A 599 6.09 10.84 -11.26
C GLY A 599 7.58 11.06 -11.69
N THR A 600 8.19 12.20 -11.39
CA THR A 600 9.45 12.70 -11.97
C THR A 600 10.71 11.86 -11.74
N LEU A 601 10.75 10.91 -10.79
CA LEU A 601 11.96 10.12 -10.51
C LEU A 601 12.47 9.29 -11.71
N SER A 602 11.59 8.88 -12.64
CA SER A 602 11.97 8.09 -13.82
C SER A 602 12.91 8.83 -14.77
N SER A 603 12.85 10.19 -14.82
CA SER A 603 13.74 11.00 -15.66
C SER A 603 15.21 10.73 -15.36
N ASN A 604 15.54 10.48 -14.08
CA ASN A 604 16.91 10.23 -13.63
C ASN A 604 17.50 8.98 -14.29
N GLN A 605 16.75 7.87 -14.32
CA GLN A 605 17.19 6.63 -14.99
C GLN A 605 17.31 6.81 -16.51
N HIS A 606 16.43 7.58 -17.14
CA HIS A 606 16.52 7.89 -18.56
C HIS A 606 17.77 8.74 -18.88
N ILE A 607 18.01 9.82 -18.11
CA ILE A 607 19.18 10.69 -18.21
C ILE A 607 20.48 9.88 -18.11
N ALA A 608 20.59 9.00 -17.11
CA ALA A 608 21.77 8.16 -16.92
C ALA A 608 22.04 7.26 -18.14
N ASN A 609 20.99 6.60 -18.66
CA ASN A 609 21.10 5.75 -19.85
C ASN A 609 21.53 6.54 -21.11
N VAL A 610 21.00 7.75 -21.33
CA VAL A 610 21.46 8.62 -22.43
C VAL A 610 22.95 8.93 -22.30
N LEU A 611 23.39 9.40 -21.11
CA LEU A 611 24.77 9.84 -20.91
C LEU A 611 25.76 8.68 -21.10
N ILE A 612 25.46 7.49 -20.58
CA ILE A 612 26.36 6.33 -20.69
C ILE A 612 26.53 5.90 -22.14
N ARG A 613 25.44 5.87 -22.92
CA ARG A 613 25.48 5.45 -24.34
C ARG A 613 26.13 6.50 -25.25
N HIS A 614 25.78 7.78 -25.07
CA HIS A 614 26.08 8.84 -26.04
C HIS A 614 27.20 9.81 -25.64
N SER A 615 27.64 9.82 -24.37
CA SER A 615 28.69 10.75 -23.89
C SER A 615 29.98 10.11 -23.40
N HIS A 616 30.05 8.78 -23.32
CA HIS A 616 31.15 8.01 -22.71
C HIS A 616 31.46 8.33 -21.23
N LEU A 617 30.62 9.14 -20.56
CA LEU A 617 30.69 9.38 -19.12
C LEU A 617 30.01 8.25 -18.37
N ASN A 618 30.64 7.79 -17.28
CA ASN A 618 29.96 6.97 -16.28
C ASN A 618 29.04 7.87 -15.44
N VAL A 619 27.99 7.25 -14.90
CA VAL A 619 27.00 7.89 -14.03
C VAL A 619 26.84 7.05 -12.77
N SER A 620 26.84 7.69 -11.61
CA SER A 620 26.41 7.09 -10.35
C SER A 620 25.39 8.01 -9.69
N SER A 621 24.38 7.43 -9.06
CA SER A 621 23.30 8.18 -8.42
C SER A 621 22.96 7.65 -7.05
N LEU A 622 22.73 8.56 -6.09
CA LEU A 622 22.26 8.24 -4.75
C LEU A 622 21.06 9.14 -4.40
N SER A 623 19.95 8.53 -4.00
CA SER A 623 18.74 9.26 -3.60
C SER A 623 18.54 9.27 -2.09
N THR A 624 18.03 10.36 -1.56
CA THR A 624 17.64 10.52 -0.15
C THR A 624 16.14 10.80 -0.10
N PHE A 625 15.40 10.01 0.68
CA PHE A 625 13.95 10.09 0.81
C PHE A 625 13.54 10.51 2.21
N ASP A 626 12.73 11.57 2.29
CA ASP A 626 11.98 11.96 3.48
C ASP A 626 10.51 11.66 3.25
N ALA A 627 9.92 10.80 4.08
CA ALA A 627 8.52 10.41 4.02
C ALA A 627 7.63 11.17 5.01
N TYR A 628 8.18 11.79 6.05
CA TYR A 628 7.41 12.37 7.15
C TYR A 628 7.21 13.88 6.98
N ASN A 629 8.14 14.61 6.37
CA ASN A 629 8.00 16.05 6.16
C ASN A 629 7.32 16.38 4.81
N ASN A 630 6.55 17.47 4.81
CA ASN A 630 6.16 18.23 3.61
C ASN A 630 5.39 17.48 2.49
N GLY A 631 4.86 16.29 2.75
CA GLY A 631 4.17 15.46 1.75
C GLY A 631 5.09 14.52 0.95
N GLY A 632 6.32 14.33 1.42
CA GLY A 632 7.31 13.44 0.81
C GLY A 632 8.24 14.18 -0.16
N VAL A 633 9.53 14.22 0.16
CA VAL A 633 10.57 14.88 -0.66
C VAL A 633 11.68 13.88 -1.00
N VAL A 634 12.18 13.96 -2.23
CA VAL A 634 13.34 13.18 -2.68
C VAL A 634 14.39 14.10 -3.25
N THR A 635 15.62 13.98 -2.78
CA THR A 635 16.80 14.54 -3.45
C THR A 635 17.59 13.41 -4.11
N THR A 636 17.96 13.59 -5.37
CA THR A 636 18.82 12.63 -6.07
C THR A 636 20.12 13.32 -6.47
N ASN A 637 21.25 12.81 -5.95
CA ASN A 637 22.59 13.25 -6.28
C ASN A 637 23.11 12.43 -7.46
N PHE A 638 23.48 13.09 -8.54
CA PHE A 638 24.10 12.51 -9.73
C PHE A 638 25.57 12.91 -9.77
N LEU A 639 26.45 11.94 -9.99
CA LEU A 639 27.86 12.16 -10.26
C LEU A 639 28.16 11.70 -11.68
N LEU A 640 28.84 12.57 -12.43
CA LEU A 640 29.23 12.36 -13.82
C LEU A 640 30.75 12.43 -13.94
N GLY A 641 31.37 11.43 -14.57
CA GLY A 641 32.83 11.40 -14.76
C GLY A 641 33.31 10.11 -15.44
N ASN A 642 34.59 10.04 -15.79
CA ASN A 642 35.16 8.86 -16.44
C ASN A 642 35.41 7.72 -15.43
N GLU A 643 35.93 8.05 -14.24
CA GLU A 643 36.12 7.12 -13.13
C GLU A 643 35.26 7.59 -11.96
N LEU A 644 34.25 6.80 -11.60
CA LEU A 644 33.38 7.06 -10.46
C LEU A 644 33.52 5.91 -9.45
N THR A 645 33.48 6.25 -8.17
CA THR A 645 33.44 5.30 -7.05
C THR A 645 32.32 5.70 -6.11
N ASP A 646 31.68 4.74 -5.43
CA ASP A 646 30.50 4.99 -4.60
C ASP A 646 30.77 5.99 -3.45
N VAL A 647 32.03 6.12 -3.01
CA VAL A 647 32.52 7.12 -2.03
C VAL A 647 32.31 8.57 -2.43
N LEU A 648 32.27 8.87 -3.73
CA LEU A 648 32.23 10.26 -4.19
C LEU A 648 30.94 10.97 -3.74
N HIS A 649 29.88 10.23 -3.39
CA HIS A 649 28.64 10.78 -2.81
C HIS A 649 28.80 11.24 -1.35
N ASP A 650 29.78 10.70 -0.62
CA ASP A 650 30.09 11.08 0.77
C ASP A 650 31.05 12.28 0.85
N LEU A 651 31.60 12.72 -0.28
CA LEU A 651 32.49 13.87 -0.38
C LEU A 651 31.69 15.17 -0.56
N LYS A 652 32.15 16.25 0.07
CA LYS A 652 31.66 17.61 -0.20
C LYS A 652 32.12 18.08 -1.58
N ILE A 653 31.39 17.68 -2.61
CA ILE A 653 31.51 18.18 -3.99
C ILE A 653 30.39 19.21 -4.21
N ASP A 654 30.73 20.44 -4.60
CA ASP A 654 29.72 21.45 -4.92
C ASP A 654 28.99 21.11 -6.23
N ALA A 655 27.68 21.36 -6.27
CA ALA A 655 26.83 21.08 -7.41
C ALA A 655 27.05 22.10 -8.54
N GLU A 656 27.39 21.63 -9.73
CA GLU A 656 27.47 22.46 -10.94
C GLU A 656 26.09 22.70 -11.56
N TYR A 657 25.13 21.83 -11.25
CA TYR A 657 23.77 21.87 -11.74
C TYR A 657 22.79 21.47 -10.64
N ILE A 658 21.69 22.21 -10.48
CA ILE A 658 20.58 21.86 -9.61
C ILE A 658 19.28 21.96 -10.41
N SER A 659 18.40 20.98 -10.32
CA SER A 659 17.02 21.10 -10.82
C SER A 659 16.01 20.96 -9.70
N ILE A 660 14.97 21.78 -9.79
CA ILE A 660 13.86 21.92 -8.86
C ILE A 660 12.61 21.56 -9.63
N HIS A 661 12.16 20.31 -9.52
CA HIS A 661 11.02 19.81 -10.28
C HIS A 661 9.66 20.25 -9.69
N ASP A 662 9.67 20.79 -8.46
CA ASP A 662 8.50 21.32 -7.75
C ASP A 662 8.84 22.65 -7.06
N ASP A 663 8.18 23.72 -7.49
CA ASP A 663 8.39 25.09 -7.02
C ASP A 663 7.91 25.36 -5.58
N THR A 664 7.16 24.45 -4.95
CA THR A 664 6.83 24.59 -3.52
C THR A 664 8.05 24.36 -2.62
N LEU A 665 9.09 23.67 -3.12
CA LEU A 665 10.28 23.30 -2.35
C LEU A 665 11.20 24.47 -2.01
N VAL A 666 11.29 25.52 -2.85
CA VAL A 666 12.16 26.69 -2.57
C VAL A 666 11.77 27.44 -1.30
N SER A 667 10.51 27.35 -0.87
CA SER A 667 10.02 27.95 0.37
C SER A 667 10.30 27.12 1.65
N LYS A 668 10.76 25.87 1.47
CA LYS A 668 10.88 24.85 2.52
C LYS A 668 12.32 24.44 2.82
N TYR A 669 13.23 24.51 1.82
CA TYR A 669 14.62 24.05 1.92
C TYR A 669 15.58 25.12 1.37
N ASP A 670 16.80 25.17 1.92
CA ASP A 670 17.92 25.92 1.31
C ASP A 670 18.51 25.10 0.15
N ILE A 671 17.83 25.17 -0.99
CA ILE A 671 18.17 24.43 -2.21
C ILE A 671 19.52 24.88 -2.80
N LEU A 672 19.97 26.11 -2.52
CA LEU A 672 21.22 26.67 -3.07
C LEU A 672 22.45 26.44 -2.18
N ALA A 673 22.27 25.93 -0.95
CA ALA A 673 23.38 25.56 -0.08
C ALA A 673 24.50 24.76 -0.79
N PRO A 674 24.23 23.65 -1.53
CA PRO A 674 25.26 22.89 -2.24
C PRO A 674 25.71 23.51 -3.57
N ALA A 675 25.18 24.65 -4.00
CA ALA A 675 25.48 25.22 -5.33
C ALA A 675 26.89 25.82 -5.41
N LYS A 676 27.62 25.45 -6.47
CA LYS A 676 28.90 26.06 -6.85
C LYS A 676 28.68 27.48 -7.39
N ASP A 677 29.69 28.34 -7.27
CA ASP A 677 29.69 29.64 -7.96
C ASP A 677 29.57 29.44 -9.48
N GLY A 678 28.61 30.12 -10.10
CA GLY A 678 28.28 29.99 -11.53
C GLY A 678 27.44 28.76 -11.91
N ALA A 679 26.92 28.00 -10.93
CA ALA A 679 26.09 26.82 -11.18
C ALA A 679 24.80 27.14 -11.95
N ILE A 680 24.34 26.16 -12.72
CA ILE A 680 23.06 26.19 -13.42
C ILE A 680 21.95 25.77 -12.45
N VAL A 681 20.86 26.53 -12.38
CA VAL A 681 19.67 26.15 -11.61
C VAL A 681 18.46 26.14 -12.55
N LEU A 682 17.79 25.00 -12.68
CA LEU A 682 16.55 24.85 -13.44
C LEU A 682 15.35 24.76 -12.48
N LEU A 683 14.40 25.68 -12.58
CA LEU A 683 13.16 25.69 -11.82
C LEU A 683 11.97 25.34 -12.72
N ASN A 684 11.32 24.21 -12.45
CA ASN A 684 10.06 23.83 -13.08
C ASN A 684 8.90 24.56 -12.38
N THR A 685 8.28 25.51 -13.07
CA THR A 685 7.23 26.36 -12.51
C THR A 685 6.37 26.97 -13.61
N SER A 686 5.12 27.29 -13.28
CA SER A 686 4.23 28.10 -14.14
C SER A 686 4.39 29.61 -13.91
N TRP A 687 5.40 30.04 -13.14
CA TRP A 687 5.66 31.45 -12.83
C TRP A 687 6.33 32.16 -14.01
N THR A 688 5.97 33.43 -14.23
CA THR A 688 6.66 34.31 -15.18
C THR A 688 7.98 34.83 -14.60
N THR A 689 8.79 35.53 -15.41
CA THR A 689 9.98 36.25 -14.93
C THR A 689 9.67 37.26 -13.83
N ASP A 690 8.53 37.94 -13.94
CA ASP A 690 8.11 39.02 -13.03
C ASP A 690 7.60 38.46 -11.70
N ASP A 691 6.95 37.30 -11.74
CA ASP A 691 6.49 36.56 -10.56
C ASP A 691 7.66 36.20 -9.61
N LEU A 692 8.85 35.95 -10.15
CA LEU A 692 10.04 35.53 -9.37
C LEU A 692 10.40 36.55 -8.28
N GLU A 693 10.16 37.83 -8.51
CA GLU A 693 10.45 38.90 -7.54
C GLU A 693 9.53 38.91 -6.31
N THR A 694 8.40 38.22 -6.39
CA THR A 694 7.44 38.12 -5.27
C THR A 694 7.36 36.72 -4.68
N LYS A 695 7.63 35.68 -5.48
CA LYS A 695 7.48 34.27 -5.08
C LYS A 695 8.77 33.59 -4.61
N LEU A 696 9.96 34.03 -5.06
CA LEU A 696 11.22 33.48 -4.57
C LEU A 696 11.60 34.09 -3.19
N PRO A 697 11.94 33.27 -2.18
CA PRO A 697 12.43 33.76 -0.89
C PRO A 697 13.65 34.66 -1.03
N ASN A 698 13.80 35.63 -0.12
CA ASN A 698 14.93 36.56 -0.11
C ASN A 698 16.28 35.83 -0.06
N ASP A 699 16.39 34.78 0.75
CA ASP A 699 17.63 34.02 0.91
C ASP A 699 18.06 33.33 -0.39
N PHE A 700 17.09 32.77 -1.13
CA PHE A 700 17.32 32.17 -2.44
C PHE A 700 17.79 33.24 -3.44
N ARG A 701 17.10 34.38 -3.52
CA ARG A 701 17.47 35.49 -4.41
C ARG A 701 18.85 36.05 -4.10
N TYR A 702 19.14 36.27 -2.82
CA TYR A 702 20.43 36.77 -2.34
C TYR A 702 21.58 35.79 -2.68
N GLU A 703 21.46 34.51 -2.36
CA GLU A 703 22.51 33.52 -2.68
C GLU A 703 22.62 33.29 -4.20
N ALA A 704 21.51 33.35 -4.95
CA ALA A 704 21.53 33.26 -6.42
C ALA A 704 22.36 34.40 -7.05
N PHE A 705 22.15 35.64 -6.61
CA PHE A 705 22.95 36.77 -7.08
C PHE A 705 24.42 36.65 -6.63
N LYS A 706 24.65 36.40 -5.34
CA LYS A 706 25.99 36.33 -4.74
C LYS A 706 26.88 35.27 -5.39
N ARG A 707 26.34 34.07 -5.65
CA ARG A 707 27.04 32.96 -6.31
C ARG A 707 26.98 33.03 -7.84
N LYS A 708 26.40 34.09 -8.42
CA LYS A 708 26.25 34.29 -9.88
C LYS A 708 25.56 33.09 -10.57
N ILE A 709 24.51 32.59 -9.95
CA ILE A 709 23.73 31.45 -10.42
C ILE A 709 23.10 31.75 -11.78
N LYS A 710 23.17 30.78 -12.70
CA LYS A 710 22.50 30.83 -13.99
C LYS A 710 21.11 30.21 -13.84
N LEU A 711 20.13 31.04 -13.51
CA LEU A 711 18.76 30.59 -13.28
C LEU A 711 18.03 30.39 -14.63
N TYR A 712 17.35 29.26 -14.77
CA TYR A 712 16.47 28.94 -15.88
C TYR A 712 15.10 28.54 -15.35
N ILE A 713 14.03 28.95 -16.03
CA ILE A 713 12.65 28.56 -15.72
C ILE A 713 12.03 27.80 -16.89
N ILE A 714 11.12 26.86 -16.59
CA ILE A 714 10.36 26.08 -17.57
C ILE A 714 8.99 25.68 -16.99
N ASP A 715 7.93 25.75 -17.79
CA ASP A 715 6.61 25.17 -17.47
C ASP A 715 6.45 23.85 -18.22
N SER A 716 6.88 22.74 -17.61
CA SER A 716 6.77 21.42 -18.24
C SER A 716 5.33 20.98 -18.43
N ASN A 717 4.41 21.32 -17.52
CA ASN A 717 3.00 20.95 -17.60
C ASN A 717 2.34 21.53 -18.84
N LYS A 718 2.59 22.83 -19.11
CA LYS A 718 2.08 23.50 -20.30
C LYS A 718 2.60 22.88 -21.60
N ILE A 719 3.90 22.60 -21.69
CA ILE A 719 4.50 21.97 -22.88
C ILE A 719 3.85 20.62 -23.17
N ILE A 720 3.56 19.81 -22.15
CA ILE A 720 2.94 18.49 -22.31
C ILE A 720 1.48 18.61 -22.76
N GLN A 721 0.74 19.59 -22.25
CA GLN A 721 -0.62 19.91 -22.71
C GLN A 721 -0.64 20.37 -24.16
N ASP A 722 0.30 21.25 -24.55
CA ASP A 722 0.44 21.77 -25.92
C ASP A 722 0.84 20.65 -26.92
N LEU A 723 1.56 19.62 -26.45
CA LEU A 723 1.88 18.39 -27.21
C LEU A 723 0.73 17.35 -27.24
N GLY A 724 -0.36 17.56 -26.49
CA GLY A 724 -1.48 16.62 -26.39
C GLY A 724 -1.18 15.32 -25.62
N LEU A 725 -0.11 15.29 -24.83
CA LEU A 725 0.33 14.11 -24.07
C LEU A 725 -0.19 14.13 -22.63
N ASN A 726 -0.14 12.98 -21.94
CA ASN A 726 -0.51 12.88 -20.53
C ASN A 726 0.61 13.44 -19.61
N ILE A 727 0.27 14.40 -18.76
CA ILE A 727 1.20 15.09 -17.84
C ILE A 727 1.94 14.12 -16.93
N ASP A 728 1.23 13.26 -16.20
CA ASP A 728 1.82 12.38 -15.18
C ASP A 728 2.75 11.32 -15.80
N GLU A 729 2.50 10.92 -17.04
CA GLU A 729 3.31 9.95 -17.79
C GLU A 729 4.52 10.60 -18.49
N HIS A 730 4.44 11.87 -18.90
CA HIS A 730 5.41 12.51 -19.81
C HIS A 730 6.20 13.68 -19.20
N ILE A 731 5.93 14.10 -17.96
CA ILE A 731 6.70 15.17 -17.29
C ILE A 731 8.20 14.88 -17.20
N SER A 732 8.57 13.61 -17.10
CA SER A 732 9.96 13.15 -17.13
C SER A 732 10.69 13.45 -18.45
N LEU A 733 9.99 13.45 -19.60
CA LEU A 733 10.56 13.72 -20.92
C LEU A 733 11.05 15.17 -21.03
N ILE A 734 10.19 16.14 -20.67
CA ILE A 734 10.51 17.56 -20.81
C ILE A 734 11.65 17.97 -19.87
N LEU A 735 11.64 17.48 -18.63
CA LEU A 735 12.70 17.72 -17.66
C LEU A 735 14.02 17.05 -18.08
N GLN A 736 13.98 15.85 -18.68
CA GLN A 736 15.14 15.20 -19.29
C GLN A 736 15.72 16.01 -20.46
N ILE A 737 14.88 16.51 -21.37
CA ILE A 737 15.33 17.36 -22.49
C ILE A 737 15.98 18.63 -21.94
N ALA A 738 15.36 19.32 -20.98
CA ALA A 738 15.90 20.53 -20.39
C ALA A 738 17.25 20.31 -19.69
N PHE A 739 17.38 19.23 -18.89
CA PHE A 739 18.66 18.83 -18.29
C PHE A 739 19.73 18.62 -19.35
N LEU A 740 19.44 17.77 -20.35
CA LEU A 740 20.41 17.41 -21.39
C LEU A 740 20.79 18.63 -22.25
N ARG A 741 19.85 19.51 -22.59
CA ARG A 741 20.12 20.77 -23.31
C ARG A 741 21.03 21.72 -22.54
N LEU A 742 20.85 21.85 -21.22
CA LEU A 742 21.69 22.71 -20.37
C LEU A 742 23.08 22.10 -20.18
N ILE A 743 23.17 20.82 -19.83
CA ILE A 743 24.46 20.17 -19.52
C ILE A 743 25.34 20.01 -20.77
N THR A 744 24.75 19.75 -21.96
CA THR A 744 25.50 19.64 -23.23
C THR A 744 26.07 20.97 -23.69
N LYS A 745 25.28 22.05 -23.61
CA LYS A 745 25.72 23.42 -23.96
C LYS A 745 26.92 23.86 -23.13
N GLU A 746 26.91 23.64 -21.81
CA GLU A 746 28.03 24.06 -20.94
C GLU A 746 29.21 23.08 -20.92
N SER A 747 28.95 21.77 -20.96
CA SER A 747 30.01 20.75 -20.83
C SER A 747 30.62 20.30 -22.17
N LYS A 748 30.18 20.86 -23.31
CA LYS A 748 30.60 20.47 -24.67
C LYS A 748 30.44 18.97 -24.97
N ILE A 749 29.48 18.32 -24.30
CA ILE A 749 29.16 16.91 -24.53
C ILE A 749 28.47 16.81 -25.90
N LYS A 750 29.06 16.04 -26.82
CA LYS A 750 28.41 15.68 -28.09
C LYS A 750 27.36 14.61 -27.81
N CYS A 751 26.09 14.97 -27.89
CA CYS A 751 24.97 14.04 -27.84
C CYS A 751 23.92 14.53 -28.83
N ASP A 752 23.48 13.67 -29.74
CA ASP A 752 22.28 13.93 -30.53
C ASP A 752 21.07 13.56 -29.67
N LEU A 753 20.33 14.58 -29.25
CA LEU A 753 19.21 14.45 -28.32
C LEU A 753 18.06 13.63 -28.90
N GLU A 754 17.76 13.79 -30.18
CA GLU A 754 16.61 13.15 -30.81
C GLU A 754 16.90 11.66 -31.03
N VAL A 755 18.12 11.34 -31.49
CA VAL A 755 18.61 9.95 -31.59
C VAL A 755 18.60 9.29 -30.21
N ALA A 756 19.20 9.92 -29.20
CA ALA A 756 19.31 9.36 -27.86
C ALA A 756 17.94 9.14 -27.17
N LEU A 757 16.95 10.01 -27.44
CA LEU A 757 15.59 9.83 -26.94
C LEU A 757 14.82 8.75 -27.72
N SER A 758 15.01 8.64 -29.04
CA SER A 758 14.33 7.62 -29.86
C SER A 758 14.70 6.18 -29.45
N GLU A 759 15.90 5.98 -28.90
CA GLU A 759 16.30 4.71 -28.29
C GLU A 759 15.46 4.36 -27.04
N LEU A 760 15.01 5.36 -26.28
CA LEU A 760 14.35 5.19 -24.97
C LEU A 760 12.83 5.16 -25.02
N TYR A 761 12.21 5.71 -26.05
CA TYR A 761 10.75 5.71 -26.22
C TYR A 761 10.33 4.76 -27.35
N GLU A 762 9.17 4.13 -27.18
CA GLU A 762 8.48 3.30 -28.18
C GLU A 762 7.08 3.83 -28.46
N GLY A 763 6.53 3.42 -29.60
CA GLY A 763 5.20 3.81 -30.01
C GLY A 763 4.72 3.08 -31.25
N ASN A 764 3.56 3.49 -31.76
CA ASN A 764 2.88 2.84 -32.89
C ASN A 764 3.78 2.69 -34.13
N ASN A 765 4.61 3.70 -34.43
CA ASN A 765 5.63 3.66 -35.47
C ASN A 765 6.79 4.62 -35.15
N GLU A 766 7.98 4.33 -35.70
CA GLU A 766 9.22 5.10 -35.42
C GLU A 766 9.16 6.56 -35.89
N LYS A 767 8.40 6.86 -36.96
CA LYS A 767 8.30 8.22 -37.50
C LYS A 767 7.51 9.14 -36.59
N GLU A 768 6.43 8.63 -36.02
CA GLU A 768 5.57 9.33 -35.07
C GLU A 768 6.29 9.56 -33.74
N VAL A 769 7.00 8.55 -33.22
CA VAL A 769 7.93 8.70 -32.07
C VAL A 769 8.96 9.79 -32.36
N SER A 770 9.59 9.78 -33.55
CA SER A 770 10.56 10.81 -33.94
C SER A 770 9.92 12.20 -34.04
N LEU A 771 8.71 12.32 -34.58
CA LEU A 771 7.99 13.59 -34.69
C LEU A 771 7.65 14.16 -33.32
N ILE A 772 7.10 13.34 -32.42
CA ILE A 772 6.75 13.74 -31.04
C ILE A 772 7.99 14.17 -30.28
N LEU A 773 9.10 13.43 -30.39
CA LEU A 773 10.37 13.79 -29.78
C LEU A 773 10.94 15.10 -30.35
N HIS A 774 10.90 15.28 -31.67
CA HIS A 774 11.33 16.52 -32.33
C HIS A 774 10.49 17.72 -31.88
N SER A 775 9.17 17.59 -31.82
CA SER A 775 8.27 18.62 -31.29
C SER A 775 8.53 18.90 -29.80
N ALA A 776 8.70 17.87 -28.97
CA ALA A 776 9.02 18.04 -27.55
C ALA A 776 10.35 18.77 -27.33
N VAL A 777 11.38 18.45 -28.14
CA VAL A 777 12.66 19.15 -28.14
C VAL A 777 12.51 20.60 -28.57
N GLN A 778 11.78 20.88 -29.65
CA GLN A 778 11.53 22.25 -30.13
C GLN A 778 10.76 23.11 -29.11
N GLU A 779 9.65 22.60 -28.55
CA GLU A 779 8.86 23.36 -27.57
C GLU A 779 9.63 23.56 -26.25
N THR A 780 10.43 22.57 -25.83
CA THR A 780 11.34 22.75 -24.69
C THR A 780 12.39 23.84 -24.96
N ASP A 781 13.01 23.86 -26.14
CA ASP A 781 14.00 24.89 -26.49
C ASP A 781 13.38 26.30 -26.61
N LYS A 782 12.10 26.42 -26.97
CA LYS A 782 11.36 27.70 -27.00
C LYS A 782 10.96 28.17 -25.59
N ALA A 783 10.54 27.26 -24.72
CA ALA A 783 10.01 27.58 -23.39
C ALA A 783 11.11 27.81 -22.33
N LEU A 784 12.27 27.16 -22.49
CA LEU A 784 13.39 27.24 -21.55
C LEU A 784 13.98 28.65 -21.49
N THR A 785 13.60 29.41 -20.45
CA THR A 785 13.91 30.83 -20.34
C THR A 785 15.04 31.07 -19.35
N PHE A 786 16.11 31.76 -19.78
CA PHE A 786 17.18 32.22 -18.90
C PHE A 786 16.75 33.49 -18.14
N VAL A 787 17.05 33.53 -16.85
CA VAL A 787 16.79 34.68 -15.97
C VAL A 787 18.10 35.11 -15.34
N GLU A 788 18.56 36.31 -15.68
CA GLU A 788 19.74 36.91 -15.04
C GLU A 788 19.34 37.50 -13.68
N PRO A 789 19.98 37.09 -12.55
CA PRO A 789 19.68 37.63 -11.22
C PRO A 789 19.83 39.16 -11.16
N PRO A 790 18.75 39.92 -10.91
CA PRO A 790 18.80 41.38 -10.92
C PRO A 790 19.70 41.97 -9.82
N PRO A 791 20.38 43.12 -10.07
CA PRO A 791 21.22 43.78 -9.06
C PRO A 791 20.53 44.10 -7.73
N ALA A 792 19.20 44.25 -7.74
CA ALA A 792 18.40 44.47 -6.53
C ALA A 792 18.50 43.30 -5.53
N TRP A 793 18.80 42.08 -5.98
CA TRP A 793 18.90 40.90 -5.10
C TRP A 793 20.13 40.96 -4.19
N GLN A 794 21.13 41.80 -4.50
CA GLN A 794 22.33 41.97 -3.69
C GLN A 794 22.07 42.61 -2.31
N ILE A 795 21.02 43.44 -2.22
CA ILE A 795 20.71 44.27 -1.03
C ILE A 795 19.53 43.74 -0.21
N LEU A 796 19.05 42.53 -0.51
CA LEU A 796 17.98 41.88 0.26
C LEU A 796 18.50 41.45 1.63
N GLU A 797 17.73 41.74 2.69
CA GLU A 797 17.95 41.18 4.01
C GLU A 797 17.59 39.68 4.01
N LYS A 798 18.47 38.87 4.61
CA LYS A 798 18.24 37.44 4.83
C LYS A 798 17.14 37.22 5.86
N SER A 799 16.43 36.10 5.76
CA SER A 799 15.45 35.72 6.78
C SER A 799 16.13 35.27 8.07
N ASP A 800 15.53 35.58 9.21
CA ASP A 800 15.86 34.96 10.51
C ASP A 800 15.57 33.44 10.51
N ARG A 801 14.77 32.95 9.56
CA ARG A 801 14.39 31.55 9.44
C ARG A 801 15.46 30.74 8.72
N ILE A 802 16.20 29.93 9.48
CA ILE A 802 17.12 28.92 8.94
C ILE A 802 16.29 27.82 8.26
N LEU A 803 16.47 27.64 6.94
CA LEU A 803 15.89 26.51 6.19
C LEU A 803 16.86 25.31 6.18
N PRO A 804 16.35 24.06 6.21
CA PRO A 804 17.19 22.88 6.08
C PRO A 804 17.81 22.79 4.67
N SER A 805 19.12 22.53 4.60
CA SER A 805 19.89 22.38 3.35
C SER A 805 20.05 20.93 2.90
N VAL A 806 19.63 19.97 3.72
CA VAL A 806 19.69 18.52 3.49
C VAL A 806 18.32 17.93 3.81
N VAL A 807 17.95 16.86 3.10
CA VAL A 807 16.73 16.09 3.32
C VAL A 807 16.99 14.99 4.33
N ASP A 808 16.11 14.81 5.31
CA ASP A 808 16.26 13.78 6.35
C ASP A 808 16.04 12.39 5.76
N ASN A 809 17.05 11.53 5.83
CA ASN A 809 17.01 10.18 5.27
C ASN A 809 16.21 9.23 6.18
N ASN A 810 14.89 9.34 6.20
CA ASN A 810 13.99 8.59 7.10
C ASN A 810 13.14 7.52 6.37
N SER A 811 13.32 7.36 5.05
CA SER A 811 12.70 6.31 4.25
C SER A 811 13.68 5.70 3.25
N PHE A 812 13.51 4.41 2.95
CA PHE A 812 14.29 3.69 1.95
C PHE A 812 13.70 3.79 0.54
N GLY A 813 12.56 4.46 0.34
CA GLY A 813 11.98 4.63 -1.00
C GLY A 813 10.59 5.27 -0.98
N ARG A 814 9.89 5.14 -2.11
CA ARG A 814 8.46 5.49 -2.22
C ARG A 814 7.65 4.55 -1.31
N SER A 815 7.04 5.10 -0.26
CA SER A 815 5.88 4.48 0.41
C SER A 815 4.64 4.64 -0.46
N ILE A 816 4.73 4.16 -1.70
CA ILE A 816 3.59 3.82 -2.51
C ILE A 816 3.41 2.34 -2.22
N ASP A 817 2.33 2.00 -1.50
CA ASP A 817 1.76 0.67 -1.66
C ASP A 817 1.58 0.48 -3.15
N LEU A 818 2.31 -0.48 -3.72
CA LEU A 818 1.98 -1.01 -5.03
C LEU A 818 0.59 -1.62 -4.85
N GLN A 819 -0.44 -0.81 -5.11
CA GLN A 819 -1.72 -1.28 -5.59
C GLN A 819 -1.43 -2.00 -6.89
N LEU A 820 -1.01 -3.25 -6.75
CA LEU A 820 -1.27 -4.28 -7.72
C LEU A 820 -2.75 -4.11 -8.04
N ASN A 821 -3.04 -3.71 -9.28
CA ASN A 821 -4.40 -3.73 -9.79
C ASN A 821 -4.81 -5.20 -9.87
N VAL A 822 -5.19 -5.78 -8.73
CA VAL A 822 -5.58 -7.17 -8.63
C VAL A 822 -6.90 -7.28 -9.35
N LYS A 823 -6.85 -7.66 -10.63
CA LYS A 823 -8.03 -7.83 -11.44
C LYS A 823 -9.06 -8.69 -10.70
N PRO A 824 -10.37 -8.42 -10.89
CA PRO A 824 -11.41 -9.36 -10.49
C PRO A 824 -11.08 -10.77 -10.96
N LYS A 825 -11.51 -11.76 -10.18
CA LYS A 825 -11.27 -13.18 -10.53
C LYS A 825 -12.56 -13.96 -10.40
N LEU A 826 -12.87 -14.76 -11.42
CA LEU A 826 -13.79 -15.87 -11.28
C LEU A 826 -13.29 -16.83 -10.19
N GLY A 827 -14.17 -17.16 -9.25
CA GLY A 827 -13.89 -17.95 -8.07
C GLY A 827 -14.83 -19.15 -7.94
N SER A 828 -14.38 -20.19 -7.23
CA SER A 828 -15.23 -21.35 -6.98
C SER A 828 -16.21 -21.09 -5.83
N CYS A 829 -17.37 -21.74 -5.87
CA CYS A 829 -18.31 -21.75 -4.73
C CYS A 829 -17.64 -22.26 -3.44
N HIS A 830 -16.70 -23.21 -3.54
CA HIS A 830 -15.91 -23.71 -2.41
C HIS A 830 -15.10 -22.61 -1.72
N THR A 831 -14.53 -21.66 -2.48
CA THR A 831 -13.75 -20.55 -1.93
C THR A 831 -14.64 -19.61 -1.09
N ALA A 832 -15.84 -19.27 -1.59
CA ALA A 832 -16.79 -18.44 -0.85
C ALA A 832 -17.36 -19.17 0.38
N VAL A 833 -17.68 -20.46 0.25
CA VAL A 833 -18.13 -21.32 1.37
C VAL A 833 -17.03 -21.42 2.44
N HIS A 834 -15.76 -21.58 2.06
CA HIS A 834 -14.64 -21.62 3.00
C HIS A 834 -14.52 -20.30 3.81
N ASN A 835 -14.62 -19.15 3.14
CA ASN A 835 -14.60 -17.85 3.81
C ASN A 835 -15.83 -17.62 4.71
N LEU A 836 -17.00 -18.17 4.33
CA LEU A 836 -18.23 -18.14 5.12
C LEU A 836 -18.22 -19.10 6.32
N LEU A 837 -17.46 -20.18 6.27
CA LEU A 837 -17.30 -21.14 7.38
C LEU A 837 -16.26 -20.67 8.40
N PHE A 838 -15.20 -19.98 7.96
CA PHE A 838 -14.08 -19.54 8.81
C PHE A 838 -13.98 -18.01 8.89
N LYS A 839 -15.09 -17.33 9.21
CA LYS A 839 -15.23 -15.88 9.06
C LYS A 839 -14.16 -15.09 9.81
N GLU A 840 -13.85 -15.51 11.04
CA GLU A 840 -12.87 -14.88 11.91
C GLU A 840 -11.43 -15.05 11.41
N ALA A 841 -11.14 -16.14 10.69
CA ALA A 841 -9.80 -16.42 10.15
C ALA A 841 -9.47 -15.59 8.91
N PHE A 842 -10.47 -15.23 8.11
CA PHE A 842 -10.33 -14.43 6.89
C PHE A 842 -10.77 -12.97 7.04
N GLY A 843 -11.11 -12.53 8.26
CA GLY A 843 -11.64 -11.18 8.51
C GLY A 843 -12.95 -10.90 7.77
N PHE A 844 -13.71 -11.95 7.45
CA PHE A 844 -14.92 -11.87 6.63
C PHE A 844 -16.02 -11.12 7.37
N SER A 845 -16.48 -10.02 6.77
CA SER A 845 -17.59 -9.22 7.27
C SER A 845 -18.70 -9.14 6.21
N ASN A 846 -19.94 -9.40 6.63
CA ASN A 846 -21.11 -9.08 5.82
C ASN A 846 -21.38 -7.58 5.94
N VAL A 847 -20.82 -6.81 5.01
CA VAL A 847 -21.10 -5.37 4.83
C VAL A 847 -21.90 -5.19 3.55
N GLU A 848 -23.00 -4.46 3.62
CA GLU A 848 -23.80 -4.12 2.44
C GLU A 848 -23.24 -2.87 1.77
N ARG A 849 -22.90 -2.98 0.48
CA ARG A 849 -22.26 -1.93 -0.33
C ARG A 849 -20.95 -1.40 0.29
N PRO A 850 -19.91 -2.24 0.47
CA PRO A 850 -18.59 -1.79 0.94
C PRO A 850 -17.86 -0.90 -0.07
N ASP A 851 -18.37 -0.79 -1.30
CA ASP A 851 -17.84 0.03 -2.39
C ASP A 851 -18.06 1.55 -2.18
N VAL A 852 -19.00 1.95 -1.32
CA VAL A 852 -19.31 3.36 -1.02
C VAL A 852 -18.80 3.79 0.36
N ALA A 853 -18.28 5.02 0.44
CA ALA A 853 -17.80 5.62 1.69
C ALA A 853 -18.91 6.29 2.51
N GLU A 854 -20.10 6.49 1.92
CA GLU A 854 -21.27 7.04 2.62
C GLU A 854 -21.91 5.98 3.52
N LYS A 855 -22.41 6.40 4.68
CA LYS A 855 -23.13 5.49 5.59
C LYS A 855 -24.45 5.04 4.97
N THR A 856 -24.56 3.75 4.69
CA THR A 856 -25.78 3.10 4.21
C THR A 856 -26.64 2.56 5.35
N PHE A 857 -27.93 2.39 5.08
CA PHE A 857 -28.92 1.76 5.95
C PHE A 857 -29.78 0.80 5.13
N ILE A 858 -30.37 -0.20 5.80
CA ILE A 858 -31.29 -1.14 5.17
C ILE A 858 -32.67 -0.93 5.80
N ILE A 859 -33.63 -0.52 4.99
CA ILE A 859 -35.00 -0.20 5.41
C ILE A 859 -35.98 -1.15 4.72
N THR A 860 -37.21 -1.29 5.24
CA THR A 860 -38.17 -2.29 4.74
C THR A 860 -39.45 -1.61 4.27
N VAL A 861 -39.95 -1.91 3.07
CA VAL A 861 -41.20 -1.31 2.56
C VAL A 861 -42.39 -1.67 3.45
N SER A 862 -43.07 -0.67 4.01
CA SER A 862 -44.29 -0.84 4.83
C SER A 862 -45.57 -0.58 4.04
N GLU A 863 -45.59 0.41 3.15
CA GLU A 863 -46.68 0.70 2.23
C GLU A 863 -46.12 1.03 0.83
N ASN A 864 -46.81 0.61 -0.24
CA ASN A 864 -46.60 1.13 -1.59
C ASN A 864 -47.97 1.31 -2.25
N ARG A 865 -48.42 2.56 -2.41
CA ARG A 865 -49.78 2.91 -2.81
C ARG A 865 -49.79 3.91 -3.96
N ARG A 866 -50.46 3.55 -5.06
CA ARG A 866 -50.74 4.45 -6.17
C ARG A 866 -51.66 5.60 -5.73
N LEU A 867 -51.27 6.84 -6.05
CA LEU A 867 -52.05 8.05 -5.77
C LEU A 867 -52.90 8.52 -6.97
N THR A 868 -52.54 8.16 -8.21
CA THR A 868 -53.32 8.51 -9.40
C THR A 868 -54.33 7.42 -9.77
N PRO A 869 -55.48 7.74 -10.39
CA PRO A 869 -56.40 6.73 -10.89
C PRO A 869 -55.71 5.74 -11.85
N PRO A 870 -56.08 4.43 -11.87
CA PRO A 870 -55.47 3.44 -12.76
C PRO A 870 -55.56 3.79 -14.25
N THR A 871 -56.58 4.56 -14.64
CA THR A 871 -56.83 5.06 -15.99
C THR A 871 -55.93 6.23 -16.41
N TYR A 872 -55.11 6.76 -15.52
CA TYR A 872 -54.22 7.89 -15.80
C TYR A 872 -52.85 7.43 -16.33
N ASP A 873 -52.29 8.22 -17.27
CA ASP A 873 -51.01 7.97 -17.93
C ASP A 873 -49.83 8.00 -16.95
N ARG A 874 -49.82 8.97 -16.03
CA ARG A 874 -48.76 9.11 -15.03
C ARG A 874 -49.05 8.27 -13.79
N TYR A 875 -48.13 7.36 -13.48
CA TYR A 875 -48.14 6.62 -12.23
C TYR A 875 -47.36 7.42 -11.16
N LEU A 876 -48.09 8.12 -10.29
CA LEU A 876 -47.55 8.69 -9.06
C LEU A 876 -47.96 7.78 -7.88
N PHE A 877 -47.05 7.56 -6.95
CA PHE A 877 -47.25 6.70 -5.80
C PHE A 877 -46.59 7.25 -4.55
N HIS A 878 -47.20 6.90 -3.43
CA HIS A 878 -46.67 7.04 -2.09
C HIS A 878 -45.98 5.72 -1.73
N ILE A 879 -44.79 5.78 -1.14
CA ILE A 879 -44.10 4.60 -0.63
C ILE A 879 -43.53 4.92 0.76
N GLU A 880 -43.82 4.06 1.72
CA GLU A 880 -43.32 4.14 3.09
C GLU A 880 -42.31 3.03 3.35
N PHE A 881 -41.33 3.33 4.20
CA PHE A 881 -40.39 2.34 4.70
C PHE A 881 -40.31 2.39 6.22
N ASP A 882 -40.41 1.22 6.84
CA ASP A 882 -40.07 0.99 8.25
C ASP A 882 -38.56 1.12 8.46
N ILE A 883 -38.19 1.96 9.43
CA ILE A 883 -36.82 2.24 9.86
C ILE A 883 -36.56 1.78 11.31
N THR A 884 -37.50 1.06 11.92
CA THR A 884 -37.39 0.52 13.29
C THR A 884 -36.09 -0.28 13.47
N GLY A 885 -35.30 0.05 14.50
CA GLY A 885 -34.06 -0.66 14.82
C GLY A 885 -32.88 -0.41 13.85
N THR A 886 -33.07 0.32 12.74
CA THR A 886 -32.01 0.62 11.77
C THR A 886 -31.03 1.70 12.25
N GLY A 887 -31.46 2.53 13.19
CA GLY A 887 -30.72 3.71 13.63
C GLY A 887 -30.66 4.84 12.59
N LEU A 888 -31.45 4.77 11.51
CA LEU A 888 -31.60 5.85 10.55
C LEU A 888 -32.25 7.06 11.24
N LYS A 889 -31.64 8.23 11.06
CA LYS A 889 -32.19 9.53 11.44
C LYS A 889 -32.10 10.46 10.24
N TYR A 890 -33.09 11.32 10.09
CA TYR A 890 -33.14 12.30 9.02
C TYR A 890 -33.75 13.61 9.50
N ASP A 891 -33.21 14.72 9.01
CA ASP A 891 -33.74 16.07 9.22
C ASP A 891 -34.79 16.42 8.15
N LEU A 892 -35.55 17.48 8.41
CA LEU A 892 -36.54 17.99 7.45
C LEU A 892 -35.88 18.50 6.17
N GLY A 893 -36.50 18.15 5.04
CA GLY A 893 -36.06 18.49 3.69
C GLY A 893 -34.82 17.73 3.20
N GLU A 894 -34.24 16.83 3.99
CA GLU A 894 -33.22 15.91 3.50
C GLU A 894 -33.78 14.95 2.43
N ALA A 895 -32.87 14.36 1.65
CA ALA A 895 -33.23 13.43 0.59
C ALA A 895 -32.74 12.01 0.92
N LEU A 896 -33.62 11.03 0.70
CA LEU A 896 -33.30 9.61 0.79
C LEU A 896 -32.62 9.19 -0.53
N GLY A 897 -31.35 8.81 -0.46
CA GLY A 897 -30.58 8.26 -1.57
C GLY A 897 -30.90 6.78 -1.72
N VAL A 898 -31.80 6.43 -2.64
CA VAL A 898 -32.18 5.03 -2.90
C VAL A 898 -31.22 4.39 -3.89
N TYR A 899 -30.59 3.28 -3.51
CA TYR A 899 -29.83 2.44 -4.42
C TYR A 899 -30.81 1.55 -5.20
N GLY A 900 -31.10 1.94 -6.44
CA GLY A 900 -31.95 1.17 -7.34
C GLY A 900 -31.23 -0.07 -7.87
N HIS A 901 -32.00 -1.09 -8.26
CA HIS A 901 -31.47 -2.24 -8.99
C HIS A 901 -31.88 -2.18 -10.46
N ASN A 902 -31.12 -2.86 -11.32
CA ASN A 902 -31.61 -3.20 -12.65
C ASN A 902 -32.76 -4.21 -12.57
N ASP A 903 -33.56 -4.28 -13.62
CA ASP A 903 -34.62 -5.26 -13.73
C ASP A 903 -34.01 -6.67 -13.90
N PRO A 904 -34.30 -7.64 -13.01
CA PRO A 904 -33.67 -8.97 -13.08
C PRO A 904 -33.97 -9.72 -14.38
N GLU A 905 -35.15 -9.53 -14.96
CA GLU A 905 -35.54 -10.21 -16.21
C GLU A 905 -34.70 -9.67 -17.38
N GLU A 906 -34.52 -8.35 -17.48
CA GLU A 906 -33.64 -7.74 -18.50
C GLU A 906 -32.15 -8.11 -18.29
N VAL A 907 -31.71 -8.29 -17.04
CA VAL A 907 -30.35 -8.77 -16.74
C VAL A 907 -30.16 -10.22 -17.17
N ASP A 908 -31.11 -11.11 -16.86
CA ASP A 908 -31.00 -12.52 -17.22
C ASP A 908 -31.02 -12.72 -18.75
N GLU A 909 -31.86 -11.98 -19.49
CA GLU A 909 -31.82 -11.91 -20.96
C GLU A 909 -30.44 -11.47 -21.50
N PHE A 910 -29.82 -10.46 -20.87
CA PHE A 910 -28.49 -9.99 -21.26
C PHE A 910 -27.40 -11.03 -20.97
N LEU A 911 -27.44 -11.69 -19.80
CA LEU A 911 -26.47 -12.71 -19.40
C LEU A 911 -26.55 -13.94 -20.32
N GLU A 912 -27.76 -14.36 -20.71
CA GLU A 912 -27.98 -15.43 -21.69
C GLU A 912 -27.39 -15.07 -23.06
N TYR A 913 -27.66 -13.87 -23.59
CA TYR A 913 -27.06 -13.39 -24.83
C TYR A 913 -25.52 -13.33 -24.77
N TYR A 914 -24.97 -12.88 -23.64
CA TYR A 914 -23.53 -12.70 -23.48
C TYR A 914 -22.80 -14.03 -23.23
N GLY A 915 -23.51 -15.07 -22.77
CA GLY A 915 -22.95 -16.39 -22.47
C GLY A 915 -22.34 -16.51 -21.07
N LEU A 916 -22.86 -15.76 -20.09
CA LEU A 916 -22.40 -15.78 -18.70
C LEU A 916 -23.37 -16.57 -17.82
N ASN A 917 -22.86 -17.46 -16.97
CA ASN A 917 -23.69 -18.17 -15.99
C ASN A 917 -24.03 -17.22 -14.81
N PRO A 918 -25.32 -16.94 -14.53
CA PRO A 918 -25.71 -16.02 -13.47
C PRO A 918 -25.19 -16.42 -12.07
N ASN A 919 -24.96 -17.72 -11.84
CA ASN A 919 -24.56 -18.29 -10.55
C ASN A 919 -23.04 -18.33 -10.30
N ASP A 920 -22.21 -18.06 -11.32
CA ASP A 920 -20.76 -18.06 -11.13
C ASP A 920 -20.35 -16.94 -10.17
N LEU A 921 -19.32 -17.19 -9.35
CA LEU A 921 -18.83 -16.21 -8.38
C LEU A 921 -17.67 -15.41 -8.95
N ILE A 922 -17.72 -14.10 -8.74
CA ILE A 922 -16.62 -13.18 -9.04
C ILE A 922 -16.19 -12.46 -7.76
N SER A 923 -14.89 -12.47 -7.49
CA SER A 923 -14.25 -11.72 -6.41
C SER A 923 -13.67 -10.42 -6.97
N ILE A 924 -14.22 -9.30 -6.53
CA ILE A 924 -13.90 -7.94 -6.97
C ILE A 924 -13.04 -7.27 -5.89
N PRO A 925 -11.90 -6.63 -6.21
CA PRO A 925 -11.12 -5.89 -5.22
C PRO A 925 -11.89 -4.65 -4.72
N ASN A 926 -11.72 -4.31 -3.45
CA ASN A 926 -12.07 -2.97 -2.96
C ASN A 926 -11.10 -1.91 -3.55
N LYS A 927 -11.46 -0.62 -3.48
CA LYS A 927 -10.65 0.52 -3.96
C LYS A 927 -9.22 0.59 -3.39
N GLU A 928 -9.00 0.00 -2.22
CA GLU A 928 -7.69 -0.05 -1.56
C GLU A 928 -6.85 -1.27 -1.99
N GLY A 929 -7.44 -2.26 -2.66
CA GLY A 929 -6.78 -3.49 -3.13
C GLY A 929 -6.52 -4.55 -2.05
N ASP A 930 -6.88 -4.25 -0.80
CA ASP A 930 -6.59 -5.06 0.39
C ASP A 930 -7.62 -6.17 0.67
N LYS A 931 -8.86 -5.97 0.22
CA LYS A 931 -10.04 -6.82 0.49
C LYS A 931 -10.77 -7.16 -0.81
N PHE A 932 -11.45 -8.29 -0.82
CA PHE A 932 -12.27 -8.76 -1.95
C PHE A 932 -13.74 -8.90 -1.57
N GLU A 933 -14.62 -8.31 -2.35
CA GLU A 933 -16.07 -8.54 -2.32
C GLU A 933 -16.40 -9.69 -3.27
N THR A 934 -17.00 -10.77 -2.78
CA THR A 934 -17.40 -11.91 -3.62
C THR A 934 -18.91 -11.92 -3.80
N LYS A 935 -19.37 -11.92 -5.06
CA LYS A 935 -20.78 -11.94 -5.45
C LYS A 935 -21.00 -12.89 -6.63
N THR A 936 -22.25 -13.31 -6.84
CA THR A 936 -22.65 -13.96 -8.10
C THR A 936 -22.64 -12.95 -9.26
N ILE A 937 -22.42 -13.40 -10.49
CA ILE A 937 -22.54 -12.56 -11.69
C ILE A 937 -23.91 -11.87 -11.72
N GLN A 938 -25.01 -12.58 -11.42
CA GLN A 938 -26.34 -11.99 -11.37
C GLN A 938 -26.42 -10.81 -10.38
N GLN A 939 -25.91 -10.97 -9.16
CA GLN A 939 -25.91 -9.89 -8.16
C GLN A 939 -25.09 -8.68 -8.62
N VAL A 940 -23.96 -8.89 -9.31
CA VAL A 940 -23.12 -7.80 -9.82
C VAL A 940 -23.87 -7.01 -10.89
N PHE A 941 -24.51 -7.67 -11.86
CA PHE A 941 -25.28 -6.99 -12.92
C PHE A 941 -26.61 -6.41 -12.44
N VAL A 942 -27.24 -6.95 -11.38
CA VAL A 942 -28.47 -6.40 -10.80
C VAL A 942 -28.21 -5.23 -9.84
N GLN A 943 -27.18 -5.32 -9.00
CA GLN A 943 -26.98 -4.43 -7.83
C GLN A 943 -25.81 -3.44 -7.97
N ILE A 944 -24.81 -3.75 -8.80
CA ILE A 944 -23.56 -2.97 -8.89
C ILE A 944 -23.43 -2.25 -10.23
N LEU A 945 -23.54 -2.93 -11.37
CA LEU A 945 -23.24 -2.35 -12.69
C LEU A 945 -24.44 -1.62 -13.31
N ASP A 946 -24.24 -0.41 -13.83
CA ASP A 946 -25.25 0.37 -14.52
C ASP A 946 -25.36 -0.05 -16.02
N ILE A 947 -25.56 -1.35 -16.28
CA ILE A 947 -25.56 -1.95 -17.63
C ILE A 947 -26.64 -1.35 -18.57
N PHE A 948 -27.76 -0.88 -18.01
CA PHE A 948 -28.80 -0.14 -18.73
C PHE A 948 -28.68 1.39 -18.58
N GLY A 949 -27.58 1.86 -17.99
CA GLY A 949 -27.19 3.26 -17.92
C GLY A 949 -26.55 3.77 -19.20
N ARG A 950 -26.17 5.06 -19.22
CA ARG A 950 -25.60 5.73 -20.40
C ARG A 950 -24.06 5.61 -20.44
N PRO A 951 -23.46 5.05 -21.51
CA PRO A 951 -22.02 4.89 -21.62
C PRO A 951 -21.30 6.22 -21.90
N ALA A 952 -20.21 6.47 -21.15
CA ALA A 952 -19.29 7.58 -21.41
C ALA A 952 -18.35 7.27 -22.58
N LYS A 953 -17.71 8.28 -23.18
CA LYS A 953 -16.74 8.10 -24.29
C LYS A 953 -15.66 7.04 -24.01
N ARG A 954 -15.10 7.04 -22.80
CA ARG A 954 -14.11 6.02 -22.34
C ARG A 954 -14.59 4.57 -22.47
N PHE A 955 -15.90 4.31 -22.39
CA PHE A 955 -16.43 2.96 -22.60
C PHE A 955 -16.35 2.54 -24.07
N TYR A 956 -16.60 3.44 -25.03
CA TYR A 956 -16.44 3.16 -26.46
C TYR A 956 -14.97 2.87 -26.80
N GLU A 957 -14.04 3.63 -26.23
CA GLU A 957 -12.58 3.43 -26.35
C GLU A 957 -12.15 2.07 -25.78
N SER A 958 -12.61 1.75 -24.56
CA SER A 958 -12.32 0.48 -23.91
C SER A 958 -12.89 -0.69 -24.69
N LEU A 959 -14.15 -0.60 -25.12
CA LEU A 959 -14.85 -1.64 -25.89
C LEU A 959 -14.17 -1.91 -27.24
N ALA A 960 -13.65 -0.87 -27.91
CA ALA A 960 -12.91 -1.02 -29.17
C ALA A 960 -11.66 -1.91 -29.03
N SER A 961 -11.02 -1.94 -27.85
CA SER A 961 -9.85 -2.81 -27.61
C SER A 961 -10.19 -4.30 -27.56
N HIS A 962 -11.47 -4.66 -27.36
CA HIS A 962 -11.97 -6.03 -27.36
C HIS A 962 -12.70 -6.42 -28.67
N ALA A 963 -12.77 -5.52 -29.66
CA ALA A 963 -13.43 -5.75 -30.94
C ALA A 963 -12.54 -6.60 -31.88
N THR A 964 -13.08 -7.75 -32.33
CA THR A 964 -12.39 -8.64 -33.27
C THR A 964 -12.65 -8.30 -34.74
N ASP A 965 -13.71 -7.54 -35.06
CA ASP A 965 -13.91 -6.94 -36.40
C ASP A 965 -13.31 -5.52 -36.43
N GLU A 966 -12.35 -5.31 -37.32
CA GLU A 966 -11.71 -4.01 -37.54
C GLU A 966 -12.70 -2.92 -37.99
N ASN A 967 -13.82 -3.26 -38.62
CA ASN A 967 -14.85 -2.28 -38.99
C ASN A 967 -15.62 -1.78 -37.76
N GLU A 968 -16.01 -2.68 -36.87
CA GLU A 968 -16.64 -2.34 -35.58
C GLU A 968 -15.68 -1.53 -34.71
N LYS A 969 -14.42 -1.97 -34.60
CA LYS A 969 -13.33 -1.28 -33.88
C LYS A 969 -13.11 0.16 -34.35
N LYS A 970 -12.95 0.37 -35.66
CA LYS A 970 -12.79 1.72 -36.24
C LYS A 970 -14.02 2.60 -36.01
N ARG A 971 -15.23 2.03 -36.07
CA ARG A 971 -16.47 2.75 -35.78
C ARG A 971 -16.59 3.15 -34.30
N LEU A 972 -16.21 2.27 -33.37
CA LEU A 972 -16.18 2.57 -31.93
C LEU A 972 -15.20 3.71 -31.60
N LEU A 973 -13.97 3.65 -32.14
CA LEU A 973 -12.95 4.69 -31.97
C LEU A 973 -13.39 6.02 -32.59
N TRP A 974 -14.00 6.00 -33.78
CA TRP A 974 -14.53 7.22 -34.41
C TRP A 974 -15.65 7.86 -33.59
N ILE A 975 -16.59 7.09 -33.02
CA ILE A 975 -17.65 7.65 -32.15
C ILE A 975 -17.04 8.29 -30.88
N ALA A 976 -15.95 7.72 -30.36
CA ALA A 976 -15.24 8.27 -29.20
C ALA A 976 -14.46 9.55 -29.51
N SER A 977 -14.00 9.76 -30.74
CA SER A 977 -13.08 10.85 -31.11
C SER A 977 -13.74 12.25 -31.15
N SER A 978 -12.96 13.28 -31.53
CA SER A 978 -13.44 14.63 -31.83
C SER A 978 -14.42 14.64 -33.01
N GLU A 979 -14.15 13.84 -34.03
CA GLU A 979 -14.87 13.82 -35.31
C GLU A 979 -16.26 13.18 -35.14
N GLY A 980 -16.37 12.08 -34.38
CA GLY A 980 -17.66 11.46 -34.03
C GLY A 980 -18.45 12.15 -32.93
N SER A 981 -17.99 13.30 -32.41
CA SER A 981 -18.64 14.03 -31.30
C SER A 981 -20.13 14.36 -31.57
N VAL A 982 -20.51 14.58 -32.83
CA VAL A 982 -21.92 14.80 -33.23
C VAL A 982 -22.75 13.52 -33.09
N GLU A 983 -22.24 12.38 -33.55
CA GLU A 983 -22.90 11.07 -33.42
C GLU A 983 -22.95 10.62 -31.95
N PHE A 984 -21.90 10.86 -31.16
CA PHE A 984 -21.93 10.62 -29.72
C PHE A 984 -23.03 11.44 -29.02
N LYS A 985 -23.14 12.75 -29.32
CA LYS A 985 -24.22 13.60 -28.78
C LYS A 985 -25.61 13.10 -29.19
N ARG A 986 -25.76 12.64 -30.44
CA ARG A 986 -27.01 12.01 -30.91
C ARG A 986 -27.33 10.75 -30.11
N ARG A 987 -26.36 9.83 -29.92
CA ARG A 987 -26.53 8.60 -29.14
C ARG A 987 -26.88 8.85 -27.67
N VAL A 988 -26.34 9.91 -27.08
CA VAL A 988 -26.72 10.38 -25.73
C VAL A 988 -28.17 10.89 -25.70
N ALA A 989 -28.63 11.59 -26.75
CA ALA A 989 -30.02 12.05 -26.88
C ALA A 989 -30.99 10.89 -27.16
N ASP A 990 -30.59 9.91 -27.97
CA ASP A 990 -31.33 8.68 -28.26
C ASP A 990 -31.32 7.68 -27.07
N THR A 991 -30.58 7.99 -26.00
CA THR A 991 -30.50 7.20 -24.75
C THR A 991 -29.99 5.77 -24.96
N ILE A 992 -28.97 5.60 -25.81
CA ILE A 992 -28.22 4.35 -25.97
C ILE A 992 -27.58 3.94 -24.63
N THR A 993 -27.63 2.65 -24.31
CA THR A 993 -27.10 2.07 -23.06
C THR A 993 -25.85 1.21 -23.29
N TYR A 994 -25.15 0.80 -22.22
CA TYR A 994 -24.03 -0.14 -22.34
C TYR A 994 -24.48 -1.46 -23.00
N ALA A 995 -25.61 -2.02 -22.58
CA ALA A 995 -26.20 -3.21 -23.20
C ALA A 995 -26.47 -3.02 -24.71
N ASP A 996 -27.04 -1.89 -25.13
CA ASP A 996 -27.30 -1.64 -26.56
C ASP A 996 -26.02 -1.58 -27.39
N LEU A 997 -24.89 -1.10 -26.84
CA LEU A 997 -23.60 -1.15 -27.53
C LEU A 997 -23.06 -2.57 -27.65
N LEU A 998 -23.22 -3.42 -26.63
CA LEU A 998 -22.82 -4.83 -26.66
C LEU A 998 -23.75 -5.69 -27.56
N TYR A 999 -24.97 -5.21 -27.82
CA TYR A 999 -25.85 -5.75 -28.87
C TYR A 999 -25.51 -5.21 -30.28
N GLU A 1000 -25.02 -3.98 -30.43
CA GLU A 1000 -24.64 -3.36 -31.72
C GLU A 1000 -23.28 -3.84 -32.23
N PHE A 1001 -22.27 -3.92 -31.34
CA PHE A 1001 -20.89 -4.25 -31.66
C PHE A 1001 -20.55 -5.68 -31.22
N THR A 1002 -21.09 -6.63 -31.98
CA THR A 1002 -21.10 -8.06 -31.60
C THR A 1002 -19.72 -8.71 -31.54
N SER A 1003 -18.73 -8.14 -32.25
CA SER A 1003 -17.33 -8.61 -32.23
C SER A 1003 -16.57 -8.14 -30.99
N ALA A 1004 -17.11 -7.15 -30.26
CA ALA A 1004 -16.53 -6.54 -29.08
C ALA A 1004 -17.03 -7.20 -27.79
N ARG A 1005 -16.43 -8.33 -27.43
CA ARG A 1005 -16.80 -9.11 -26.23
C ARG A 1005 -15.68 -9.16 -25.17
N PRO A 1006 -15.54 -8.13 -24.32
CA PRO A 1006 -14.72 -8.21 -23.11
C PRO A 1006 -15.13 -9.39 -22.19
N PRO A 1007 -14.18 -10.03 -21.48
CA PRO A 1007 -14.50 -11.01 -20.44
C PRO A 1007 -15.17 -10.33 -19.23
N VAL A 1008 -15.84 -11.10 -18.36
CA VAL A 1008 -16.63 -10.54 -17.25
C VAL A 1008 -15.76 -9.78 -16.23
N GLU A 1009 -14.52 -10.21 -16.03
CA GLU A 1009 -13.56 -9.54 -15.15
C GLU A 1009 -13.20 -8.13 -15.63
N ASP A 1010 -13.18 -7.91 -16.95
CA ASP A 1010 -12.95 -6.59 -17.54
C ASP A 1010 -14.27 -5.78 -17.61
N LEU A 1011 -15.42 -6.42 -17.92
CA LEU A 1011 -16.75 -5.76 -17.90
C LEU A 1011 -17.04 -5.06 -16.56
N VAL A 1012 -16.71 -5.73 -15.45
CA VAL A 1012 -16.87 -5.18 -14.09
C VAL A 1012 -16.02 -3.93 -13.85
N GLN A 1013 -14.90 -3.76 -14.56
CA GLN A 1013 -14.05 -2.58 -14.46
C GLN A 1013 -14.48 -1.43 -15.39
N ILE A 1014 -14.97 -1.75 -16.60
CA ILE A 1014 -15.25 -0.74 -17.64
C ILE A 1014 -16.70 -0.19 -17.61
N ILE A 1015 -17.65 -0.93 -17.04
CA ILE A 1015 -19.04 -0.45 -16.85
C ILE A 1015 -19.13 0.36 -15.55
N ALA A 1016 -19.78 1.52 -15.60
CA ALA A 1016 -19.91 2.37 -14.41
C ALA A 1016 -20.86 1.74 -13.35
N PRO A 1017 -20.61 1.95 -12.05
CA PRO A 1017 -21.49 1.43 -11.01
C PRO A 1017 -22.76 2.29 -10.82
N ILE A 1018 -23.85 1.63 -10.38
CA ILE A 1018 -25.13 2.26 -10.05
C ILE A 1018 -24.95 3.22 -8.87
N LYS A 1019 -25.39 4.47 -9.08
CA LYS A 1019 -25.34 5.57 -8.10
C LYS A 1019 -26.70 5.72 -7.40
N PRO A 1020 -26.74 6.14 -6.12
CA PRO A 1020 -28.00 6.35 -5.42
C PRO A 1020 -28.80 7.50 -6.06
N ARG A 1021 -30.11 7.27 -6.23
CA ARG A 1021 -31.05 8.31 -6.66
C ARG A 1021 -31.68 8.97 -5.45
N HIS A 1022 -31.47 10.27 -5.33
CA HIS A 1022 -32.00 11.08 -4.24
C HIS A 1022 -33.46 11.46 -4.50
N TYR A 1023 -34.32 11.25 -3.50
CA TYR A 1023 -35.71 11.66 -3.44
C TYR A 1023 -35.95 12.47 -2.16
N SER A 1024 -36.51 13.68 -2.26
CA SER A 1024 -36.86 14.48 -1.07
C SER A 1024 -37.85 13.72 -0.18
N ILE A 1025 -37.59 13.72 1.12
CA ILE A 1025 -38.42 12.96 2.08
C ILE A 1025 -39.78 13.65 2.26
N ALA A 1026 -40.84 12.84 2.35
CA ALA A 1026 -42.24 13.27 2.35
C ALA A 1026 -42.94 13.19 3.72
N SER A 1027 -42.20 12.88 4.79
CA SER A 1027 -42.68 12.83 6.18
C SER A 1027 -41.70 13.52 7.16
N ALA A 1028 -42.19 13.96 8.31
CA ALA A 1028 -41.38 14.45 9.42
C ALA A 1028 -41.08 13.32 10.43
N GLN A 1029 -39.81 13.08 10.78
CA GLN A 1029 -39.45 12.02 11.75
C GLN A 1029 -40.02 12.29 13.16
N SER A 1030 -40.39 13.53 13.48
CA SER A 1030 -41.09 13.89 14.72
C SER A 1030 -42.50 13.32 14.83
N VAL A 1031 -43.20 13.18 13.70
CA VAL A 1031 -44.54 12.58 13.57
C VAL A 1031 -44.43 11.09 13.28
N HIS A 1032 -43.45 10.72 12.45
CA HIS A 1032 -43.20 9.37 11.98
C HIS A 1032 -41.83 8.85 12.48
N PRO A 1033 -41.66 8.56 13.79
CA PRO A 1033 -40.36 8.21 14.37
C PRO A 1033 -39.75 6.93 13.81
N ASN A 1034 -40.60 6.02 13.34
CA ASN A 1034 -40.25 4.68 12.85
C ASN A 1034 -40.50 4.50 11.33
N SER A 1035 -40.92 5.53 10.59
CA SER A 1035 -41.14 5.41 9.14
C SER A 1035 -40.65 6.63 8.33
N VAL A 1036 -40.07 6.37 7.16
CA VAL A 1036 -39.67 7.41 6.19
C VAL A 1036 -40.52 7.27 4.93
N HIS A 1037 -41.14 8.36 4.47
CA HIS A 1037 -42.09 8.35 3.36
C HIS A 1037 -41.48 9.03 2.13
N LEU A 1038 -41.78 8.54 0.93
CA LEU A 1038 -41.44 9.19 -0.34
C LEU A 1038 -42.69 9.40 -1.21
N LEU A 1039 -42.64 10.43 -2.04
CA LEU A 1039 -43.62 10.69 -3.10
C LEU A 1039 -42.91 10.65 -4.45
N VAL A 1040 -43.24 9.63 -5.25
CA VAL A 1040 -42.47 9.28 -6.46
C VAL A 1040 -43.40 9.28 -7.68
N VAL A 1041 -42.84 9.65 -8.84
CA VAL A 1041 -43.46 9.49 -10.16
C VAL A 1041 -42.60 8.56 -11.00
N THR A 1042 -43.22 7.61 -11.71
CA THR A 1042 -42.49 6.79 -12.67
C THR A 1042 -42.03 7.64 -13.85
N VAL A 1043 -40.82 7.37 -14.33
CA VAL A 1043 -40.30 7.96 -15.55
C VAL A 1043 -40.21 6.87 -16.61
N ASP A 1044 -40.99 7.00 -17.67
CA ASP A 1044 -40.87 6.20 -18.88
C ASP A 1044 -40.96 7.09 -20.13
N TRP A 1045 -40.24 6.71 -21.19
CA TRP A 1045 -40.20 7.43 -22.45
C TRP A 1045 -40.04 6.44 -23.62
N VAL A 1046 -40.23 6.95 -24.83
CA VAL A 1046 -39.98 6.21 -26.08
C VAL A 1046 -38.82 6.91 -26.79
N THR A 1047 -37.82 6.15 -27.22
CA THR A 1047 -36.68 6.69 -27.99
C THR A 1047 -37.10 7.11 -29.40
N SER A 1048 -36.24 7.86 -30.09
CA SER A 1048 -36.41 8.16 -31.53
C SER A 1048 -36.56 6.90 -32.40
N THR A 1049 -35.98 5.79 -31.96
CA THR A 1049 -36.06 4.45 -32.58
C THR A 1049 -37.31 3.65 -32.19
N GLY A 1050 -38.22 4.21 -31.38
CA GLY A 1050 -39.46 3.54 -30.95
C GLY A 1050 -39.30 2.57 -29.77
N LYS A 1051 -38.10 2.38 -29.22
CA LYS A 1051 -37.85 1.51 -28.06
C LYS A 1051 -38.36 2.18 -26.79
N LYS A 1052 -39.20 1.49 -26.02
CA LYS A 1052 -39.65 1.98 -24.70
C LYS A 1052 -38.50 1.89 -23.69
N ARG A 1053 -38.36 2.90 -22.84
CA ARG A 1053 -37.35 3.01 -21.79
C ARG A 1053 -37.97 3.45 -20.49
N PHE A 1054 -37.29 3.13 -19.39
CA PHE A 1054 -37.75 3.36 -18.03
C PHE A 1054 -36.61 3.93 -17.19
N GLY A 1055 -36.94 4.81 -16.23
CA GLY A 1055 -36.00 5.28 -15.23
C GLY A 1055 -35.77 4.19 -14.20
N GLN A 1056 -34.63 3.49 -14.29
CA GLN A 1056 -34.15 2.39 -13.42
C GLN A 1056 -34.71 2.46 -11.99
N CYS A 1057 -34.29 3.45 -11.18
CA CYS A 1057 -34.71 3.53 -9.78
C CYS A 1057 -36.22 3.75 -9.59
N THR A 1058 -36.92 4.45 -10.50
CA THR A 1058 -38.39 4.60 -10.43
C THR A 1058 -39.16 3.33 -10.83
N ARG A 1059 -38.63 2.54 -11.77
CA ARG A 1059 -39.17 1.20 -12.11
C ARG A 1059 -38.96 0.24 -10.95
N TYR A 1060 -37.76 0.23 -10.38
CA TYR A 1060 -37.43 -0.53 -9.17
C TYR A 1060 -38.40 -0.21 -8.03
N LEU A 1061 -38.51 1.08 -7.63
CA LEU A 1061 -39.38 1.51 -6.54
C LEU A 1061 -40.87 1.19 -6.76
N SER A 1062 -41.39 1.37 -7.99
CA SER A 1062 -42.80 1.08 -8.29
C SER A 1062 -43.13 -0.41 -8.30
N GLY A 1063 -42.14 -1.29 -8.54
CA GLY A 1063 -42.29 -2.75 -8.44
C GLY A 1063 -42.14 -3.33 -7.03
N LEU A 1064 -41.75 -2.53 -6.03
CA LEU A 1064 -41.51 -3.03 -4.67
C LEU A 1064 -42.80 -3.48 -3.97
N LYS A 1065 -42.73 -4.65 -3.33
CA LYS A 1065 -43.78 -5.21 -2.48
C LYS A 1065 -43.50 -4.88 -1.02
N VAL A 1066 -44.57 -4.82 -0.20
CA VAL A 1066 -44.45 -4.71 1.26
C VAL A 1066 -43.61 -5.87 1.80
N GLY A 1067 -42.68 -5.56 2.70
CA GLY A 1067 -41.69 -6.50 3.23
C GLY A 1067 -40.37 -6.58 2.45
N THR A 1068 -40.25 -5.96 1.27
CA THR A 1068 -38.96 -5.92 0.55
C THR A 1068 -37.97 -4.98 1.26
N ARG A 1069 -36.71 -5.43 1.40
CA ARG A 1069 -35.60 -4.66 1.96
C ARG A 1069 -34.93 -3.80 0.89
N VAL A 1070 -34.58 -2.57 1.22
CA VAL A 1070 -33.95 -1.59 0.31
C VAL A 1070 -32.74 -0.95 0.98
N VAL A 1071 -31.65 -0.79 0.24
CA VAL A 1071 -30.46 -0.07 0.70
C VAL A 1071 -30.61 1.42 0.38
N VAL A 1072 -30.35 2.27 1.37
CA VAL A 1072 -30.45 3.73 1.26
C VAL A 1072 -29.27 4.45 1.91
N SER A 1073 -29.01 5.69 1.51
CA SER A 1073 -28.23 6.67 2.28
C SER A 1073 -29.08 7.92 2.55
N ILE A 1074 -28.62 8.79 3.46
CA ILE A 1074 -29.22 10.10 3.72
C ILE A 1074 -28.30 11.18 3.14
N LYS A 1075 -28.90 12.10 2.36
CA LYS A 1075 -28.21 13.26 1.82
C LYS A 1075 -28.73 14.55 2.47
N PRO A 1076 -27.88 15.32 3.14
CA PRO A 1076 -28.24 16.63 3.68
C PRO A 1076 -28.75 17.59 2.60
N SER A 1077 -29.75 18.40 2.98
CA SER A 1077 -30.29 19.50 2.16
C SER A 1077 -30.23 20.84 2.91
N VAL A 1078 -30.24 21.92 2.14
CA VAL A 1078 -30.43 23.30 2.63
C VAL A 1078 -31.91 23.62 2.89
N MET A 1079 -32.84 22.77 2.46
CA MET A 1079 -34.28 22.96 2.65
C MET A 1079 -34.72 22.69 4.10
N LYS A 1080 -34.39 23.59 5.03
CA LYS A 1080 -34.79 23.52 6.44
C LYS A 1080 -35.86 24.55 6.79
N LEU A 1081 -36.65 24.29 7.84
CA LEU A 1081 -37.60 25.27 8.37
C LEU A 1081 -36.90 26.51 8.97
N PRO A 1082 -37.58 27.67 9.05
CA PRO A 1082 -37.03 28.88 9.67
C PRO A 1082 -36.60 28.65 11.14
N PRO A 1083 -35.60 29.40 11.65
CA PRO A 1083 -35.08 29.22 13.00
C PRO A 1083 -36.08 29.64 14.10
N ARG A 1084 -37.00 30.58 13.82
CA ARG A 1084 -38.10 30.91 14.74
C ARG A 1084 -39.41 30.28 14.27
N ASP A 1085 -40.11 29.65 15.20
CA ASP A 1085 -41.40 29.04 14.92
C ASP A 1085 -42.45 30.08 14.47
N THR A 1086 -42.35 31.35 14.82
CA THR A 1086 -43.29 32.40 14.39
C THR A 1086 -43.08 32.95 12.97
N GLN A 1087 -41.99 32.60 12.26
CA GLN A 1087 -41.73 33.13 10.92
C GLN A 1087 -42.62 32.49 9.84
N PRO A 1088 -43.10 33.28 8.84
CA PRO A 1088 -43.86 32.77 7.71
C PRO A 1088 -43.09 31.76 6.85
N VAL A 1089 -43.79 30.74 6.36
CA VAL A 1089 -43.26 29.69 5.48
C VAL A 1089 -44.05 29.69 4.17
N ILE A 1090 -43.40 30.01 3.06
CA ILE A 1090 -44.02 30.11 1.73
C ILE A 1090 -43.45 29.02 0.83
N MET A 1091 -44.32 28.09 0.41
CA MET A 1091 -43.93 26.87 -0.30
C MET A 1091 -44.59 26.82 -1.67
N ALA A 1092 -43.82 26.49 -2.70
CA ALA A 1092 -44.29 26.31 -4.07
C ALA A 1092 -43.95 24.89 -4.55
N GLY A 1093 -44.95 24.00 -4.53
CA GLY A 1093 -44.81 22.58 -4.83
C GLY A 1093 -45.46 22.20 -6.15
N LEU A 1094 -44.68 21.62 -7.07
CA LEU A 1094 -45.17 21.19 -8.39
C LEU A 1094 -45.17 19.66 -8.51
N GLY A 1095 -46.38 19.07 -8.54
CA GLY A 1095 -46.55 17.61 -8.59
C GLY A 1095 -45.83 16.92 -7.44
N THR A 1096 -44.86 16.04 -7.75
CA THR A 1096 -44.05 15.35 -6.74
C THR A 1096 -43.17 16.28 -5.89
N GLY A 1097 -42.93 17.52 -6.33
CA GLY A 1097 -42.28 18.56 -5.53
C GLY A 1097 -43.07 18.97 -4.28
N MET A 1098 -44.26 18.41 -4.07
CA MET A 1098 -45.00 18.49 -2.81
C MET A 1098 -44.34 17.72 -1.65
N ALA A 1099 -43.43 16.77 -1.94
CA ALA A 1099 -42.81 15.90 -0.93
C ALA A 1099 -42.25 16.63 0.30
N PRO A 1100 -41.24 17.53 0.20
CA PRO A 1100 -40.66 18.18 1.38
C PRO A 1100 -41.67 19.08 2.11
N PHE A 1101 -42.66 19.61 1.38
CA PHE A 1101 -43.68 20.50 1.95
C PHE A 1101 -44.70 19.74 2.81
N ARG A 1102 -45.01 18.48 2.49
CA ARG A 1102 -45.79 17.61 3.38
C ARG A 1102 -45.08 17.42 4.71
N ALA A 1103 -43.78 17.11 4.69
CA ALA A 1103 -42.95 17.00 5.90
C ALA A 1103 -42.89 18.32 6.70
N PHE A 1104 -42.78 19.47 6.02
CA PHE A 1104 -42.81 20.78 6.69
C PHE A 1104 -44.16 21.05 7.39
N ILE A 1105 -45.28 20.67 6.78
CA ILE A 1105 -46.62 20.85 7.37
C ILE A 1105 -46.81 19.90 8.56
N GLU A 1106 -46.42 18.64 8.43
CA GLU A 1106 -46.43 17.65 9.52
C GLU A 1106 -45.65 18.13 10.76
N GLU A 1107 -44.40 18.60 10.58
CA GLU A 1107 -43.60 19.15 11.67
C GLU A 1107 -44.30 20.35 12.34
N ARG A 1108 -44.88 21.24 11.53
CA ARG A 1108 -45.57 22.43 12.05
C ARG A 1108 -46.85 22.09 12.79
N ALA A 1109 -47.60 21.08 12.34
CA ALA A 1109 -48.71 20.50 13.06
C ALA A 1109 -48.25 19.93 14.41
N TYR A 1110 -47.15 19.16 14.40
CA TYR A 1110 -46.57 18.58 15.62
C TYR A 1110 -46.15 19.67 16.62
N ARG A 1111 -45.42 20.70 16.19
CA ARG A 1111 -45.04 21.83 17.06
C ARG A 1111 -46.25 22.56 17.65
N LYS A 1112 -47.29 22.80 16.86
CA LYS A 1112 -48.57 23.38 17.32
C LYS A 1112 -49.26 22.47 18.36
N SER A 1113 -49.23 21.15 18.17
CA SER A 1113 -49.76 20.18 19.14
C SER A 1113 -49.00 20.15 20.47
N GLN A 1114 -47.69 20.46 20.45
CA GLN A 1114 -46.85 20.63 21.64
C GLN A 1114 -47.03 22.00 22.31
N GLY A 1115 -48.04 22.79 21.93
CA GLY A 1115 -48.34 24.10 22.50
C GLY A 1115 -47.41 25.23 22.07
N LYS A 1116 -46.59 25.04 21.03
CA LYS A 1116 -45.80 26.14 20.45
C LYS A 1116 -46.65 27.01 19.53
N GLU A 1117 -46.44 28.32 19.59
CA GLU A 1117 -46.97 29.26 18.61
C GLU A 1117 -46.24 29.07 17.26
N VAL A 1118 -47.00 28.97 16.16
CA VAL A 1118 -46.47 28.76 14.82
C VAL A 1118 -46.94 29.87 13.87
N GLY A 1119 -46.01 30.36 13.04
CA GLY A 1119 -46.26 31.39 12.03
C GLY A 1119 -47.08 30.88 10.83
N PRO A 1120 -47.54 31.80 9.97
CA PRO A 1120 -48.42 31.45 8.85
C PRO A 1120 -47.72 30.60 7.80
N MET A 1121 -48.43 29.61 7.28
CA MET A 1121 -47.96 28.74 6.18
C MET A 1121 -48.77 28.98 4.91
N ILE A 1122 -48.08 29.19 3.79
CA ILE A 1122 -48.67 29.34 2.47
C ILE A 1122 -48.16 28.23 1.56
N LEU A 1123 -49.08 27.53 0.90
CA LEU A 1123 -48.77 26.49 -0.08
C LEU A 1123 -49.38 26.82 -1.44
N TYR A 1124 -48.52 27.11 -2.42
CA TYR A 1124 -48.85 27.14 -3.83
C TYR A 1124 -48.64 25.74 -4.42
N PHE A 1125 -49.71 24.98 -4.61
CA PHE A 1125 -49.67 23.64 -5.20
C PHE A 1125 -50.10 23.67 -6.67
N GLY A 1126 -49.23 23.16 -7.55
CA GLY A 1126 -49.49 23.09 -9.00
C GLY A 1126 -49.47 21.67 -9.56
N SER A 1127 -50.48 21.33 -10.37
CA SER A 1127 -50.54 20.04 -11.08
C SER A 1127 -51.31 20.12 -12.41
N ARG A 1128 -51.52 18.98 -13.09
CA ARG A 1128 -52.29 18.93 -14.34
C ARG A 1128 -53.80 19.08 -14.09
N ASN A 1129 -54.38 18.22 -13.26
CA ASN A 1129 -55.82 18.10 -13.07
C ASN A 1129 -56.17 17.81 -11.61
N ARG A 1130 -57.20 18.46 -11.04
CA ARG A 1130 -57.61 18.28 -9.64
C ARG A 1130 -58.08 16.85 -9.36
N SER A 1131 -58.86 16.26 -10.26
CA SER A 1131 -59.41 14.90 -10.09
C SER A 1131 -58.38 13.77 -10.26
N MET A 1132 -57.20 14.05 -10.80
CA MET A 1132 -56.21 13.03 -11.18
C MET A 1132 -54.85 13.19 -10.48
N GLU A 1133 -54.44 14.42 -10.14
CA GLU A 1133 -53.12 14.76 -9.59
C GLU A 1133 -53.18 15.66 -8.33
N TYR A 1134 -54.31 15.78 -7.63
CA TYR A 1134 -54.34 16.50 -6.34
C TYR A 1134 -53.81 15.64 -5.18
N LEU A 1135 -52.49 15.51 -5.14
CA LEU A 1135 -51.75 14.68 -4.18
C LEU A 1135 -52.01 15.15 -2.74
N TYR A 1136 -52.41 14.21 -1.88
CA TYR A 1136 -52.80 14.45 -0.48
C TYR A 1136 -53.90 15.50 -0.28
N GLY A 1137 -54.80 15.69 -1.25
CA GLY A 1137 -55.83 16.74 -1.20
C GLY A 1137 -56.66 16.75 0.09
N GLU A 1138 -57.10 15.60 0.57
CA GLU A 1138 -57.88 15.47 1.82
C GLU A 1138 -57.09 15.95 3.06
N GLU A 1139 -55.80 15.60 3.14
CA GLU A 1139 -54.88 16.00 4.22
C GLU A 1139 -54.63 17.52 4.21
N LEU A 1140 -54.44 18.10 3.01
CA LEU A 1140 -54.16 19.53 2.85
C LEU A 1140 -55.38 20.42 3.11
N GLU A 1141 -56.57 20.01 2.67
CA GLU A 1141 -57.82 20.74 2.94
C GLU A 1141 -58.18 20.67 4.44
N ALA A 1142 -57.83 19.57 5.14
CA ALA A 1142 -57.95 19.46 6.59
C ALA A 1142 -57.02 20.45 7.33
N TYR A 1143 -55.72 20.46 7.02
CA TYR A 1143 -54.78 21.42 7.61
C TYR A 1143 -55.10 22.89 7.28
N HIS A 1144 -55.78 23.16 6.15
CA HIS A 1144 -56.29 24.48 5.84
C HIS A 1144 -57.50 24.85 6.72
N THR A 1145 -58.44 23.92 6.91
CA THR A 1145 -59.62 24.09 7.78
C THR A 1145 -59.24 24.30 9.24
N GLU A 1146 -58.17 23.64 9.72
CA GLU A 1146 -57.59 23.82 11.07
C GLU A 1146 -56.74 25.11 11.22
N GLY A 1147 -56.62 25.91 10.15
CA GLY A 1147 -55.86 27.15 10.14
C GLY A 1147 -54.35 26.97 10.35
N LEU A 1148 -53.80 25.77 10.09
CA LEU A 1148 -52.35 25.55 10.06
C LEU A 1148 -51.77 26.02 8.72
N LEU A 1149 -52.34 25.53 7.62
CA LEU A 1149 -52.15 26.12 6.29
C LEU A 1149 -53.02 27.38 6.22
N THR A 1150 -52.43 28.54 6.50
CA THR A 1150 -53.13 29.84 6.46
C THR A 1150 -53.68 30.13 5.06
N TYR A 1151 -52.91 29.77 4.02
CA TYR A 1151 -53.33 29.96 2.63
C TYR A 1151 -52.97 28.75 1.76
N LEU A 1152 -54.00 28.08 1.25
CA LEU A 1152 -53.88 27.02 0.26
C LEU A 1152 -54.22 27.58 -1.14
N ARG A 1153 -53.26 27.55 -2.05
CA ARG A 1153 -53.37 28.16 -3.39
C ARG A 1153 -53.15 27.10 -4.46
N LEU A 1154 -54.26 26.66 -5.06
CA LEU A 1154 -54.29 25.52 -5.97
C LEU A 1154 -54.31 26.00 -7.42
N ALA A 1155 -53.44 25.42 -8.25
CA ALA A 1155 -53.32 25.72 -9.67
C ALA A 1155 -53.38 24.43 -10.51
N PHE A 1156 -54.44 24.26 -11.28
CA PHE A 1156 -54.64 23.13 -12.18
C PHE A 1156 -54.59 23.60 -13.63
N SER A 1157 -53.66 23.03 -14.41
CA SER A 1157 -53.32 23.55 -15.74
C SER A 1157 -54.16 22.99 -16.88
N ARG A 1158 -55.01 21.98 -16.62
CA ARG A 1158 -55.83 21.26 -17.63
C ARG A 1158 -57.32 21.13 -17.29
N ASP A 1159 -57.79 21.67 -16.16
CA ASP A 1159 -59.21 21.58 -15.78
C ASP A 1159 -60.10 22.62 -16.50
N GLN A 1160 -59.49 23.61 -17.16
CA GLN A 1160 -60.17 24.67 -17.90
C GLN A 1160 -59.37 25.08 -19.16
N PRO A 1161 -59.99 25.75 -20.16
CA PRO A 1161 -59.34 26.03 -21.45
C PRO A 1161 -58.09 26.93 -21.39
N HIS A 1162 -57.98 27.78 -20.38
CA HIS A 1162 -56.82 28.65 -20.15
C HIS A 1162 -55.92 28.05 -19.06
N LYS A 1163 -54.60 28.02 -19.28
CA LYS A 1163 -53.67 27.39 -18.34
C LYS A 1163 -53.50 28.25 -17.09
N VAL A 1164 -53.82 27.68 -15.93
CA VAL A 1164 -53.54 28.28 -14.61
C VAL A 1164 -52.34 27.58 -14.00
N TYR A 1165 -51.33 28.36 -13.61
CA TYR A 1165 -50.11 27.89 -12.96
C TYR A 1165 -49.86 28.66 -11.65
N ILE A 1166 -48.92 28.19 -10.82
CA ILE A 1166 -48.63 28.77 -9.50
C ILE A 1166 -48.23 30.25 -9.57
N GLN A 1167 -47.47 30.68 -10.59
CA GLN A 1167 -47.07 32.07 -10.80
C GLN A 1167 -48.27 33.00 -11.07
N HIS A 1168 -49.42 32.49 -11.53
CA HIS A 1168 -50.63 33.30 -11.65
C HIS A 1168 -51.22 33.56 -10.26
N LYS A 1169 -51.28 32.53 -9.40
CA LYS A 1169 -51.71 32.67 -8.00
C LYS A 1169 -50.78 33.54 -7.16
N MET A 1170 -49.48 33.42 -7.35
CA MET A 1170 -48.51 34.30 -6.70
C MET A 1170 -48.66 35.78 -7.12
N ARG A 1171 -49.14 36.06 -8.34
CA ARG A 1171 -49.47 37.44 -8.78
C ARG A 1171 -50.80 37.93 -8.18
N ASP A 1172 -51.79 37.05 -8.06
CA ASP A 1172 -53.05 37.33 -7.33
C ASP A 1172 -52.75 37.71 -5.85
N ASP A 1173 -51.74 37.07 -5.24
CA ASP A 1173 -51.33 37.24 -3.82
C ASP A 1173 -50.16 38.25 -3.62
N ALA A 1174 -49.98 39.22 -4.51
CA ALA A 1174 -48.82 40.14 -4.50
C ALA A 1174 -48.60 40.89 -3.18
N GLU A 1175 -49.66 41.45 -2.57
CA GLU A 1175 -49.56 42.18 -1.29
C GLU A 1175 -49.08 41.27 -0.15
N LEU A 1176 -49.54 40.02 -0.14
CA LEU A 1176 -49.22 39.00 0.85
C LEU A 1176 -47.76 38.54 0.72
N LEU A 1177 -47.27 38.35 -0.51
CA LEU A 1177 -45.87 38.00 -0.76
C LEU A 1177 -44.93 39.14 -0.36
N HIS A 1178 -45.29 40.39 -0.67
CA HIS A 1178 -44.53 41.57 -0.22
C HIS A 1178 -44.47 41.65 1.31
N GLN A 1179 -45.60 41.52 2.01
CA GLN A 1179 -45.63 41.54 3.47
C GLN A 1179 -44.75 40.43 4.07
N TYR A 1180 -45.03 39.17 3.74
CA TYR A 1180 -44.37 38.06 4.43
C TYR A 1180 -42.88 37.91 4.10
N LEU A 1181 -42.43 38.29 2.89
CA LEU A 1181 -41.02 38.18 2.53
C LEU A 1181 -40.18 39.39 2.94
N LEU A 1182 -40.71 40.62 2.90
CA LEU A 1182 -39.91 41.81 3.22
C LEU A 1182 -40.15 42.37 4.63
N LYS A 1183 -41.35 42.24 5.20
CA LYS A 1183 -41.67 42.80 6.53
C LYS A 1183 -41.58 41.75 7.64
N ASP A 1184 -42.19 40.58 7.44
CA ASP A 1184 -42.33 39.57 8.50
C ASP A 1184 -41.20 38.50 8.50
N GLU A 1185 -40.11 38.77 7.77
CA GLU A 1185 -38.90 37.94 7.68
C GLU A 1185 -39.13 36.46 7.30
N GLY A 1186 -40.16 36.18 6.49
CA GLY A 1186 -40.54 34.85 6.03
C GLY A 1186 -39.55 34.20 5.04
N TRP A 1187 -39.72 32.90 4.81
CA TRP A 1187 -38.85 32.09 3.94
C TRP A 1187 -39.62 31.55 2.74
N PHE A 1188 -38.99 31.54 1.56
CA PHE A 1188 -39.54 31.02 0.31
C PHE A 1188 -38.84 29.73 -0.12
N TYR A 1189 -39.62 28.74 -0.53
CA TYR A 1189 -39.16 27.45 -1.02
C TYR A 1189 -39.87 27.07 -2.32
N LEU A 1190 -39.13 26.64 -3.34
CA LEU A 1190 -39.67 26.02 -4.55
C LEU A 1190 -39.11 24.61 -4.71
N CYS A 1191 -39.99 23.62 -4.94
CA CYS A 1191 -39.59 22.26 -5.29
C CYS A 1191 -40.40 21.75 -6.50
N GLY A 1192 -39.70 21.25 -7.52
CA GLY A 1192 -40.31 20.87 -8.79
C GLY A 1192 -39.34 20.86 -9.98
N PRO A 1193 -39.86 20.91 -11.22
CA PRO A 1193 -39.02 21.02 -12.41
C PRO A 1193 -38.39 22.42 -12.54
N THR A 1194 -37.31 22.54 -13.32
CA THR A 1194 -36.58 23.79 -13.57
C THR A 1194 -37.31 24.87 -14.39
N TRP A 1195 -38.23 24.51 -15.30
CA TRP A 1195 -38.84 25.47 -16.24
C TRP A 1195 -39.65 26.66 -15.65
N PRO A 1196 -40.31 26.59 -14.46
CA PRO A 1196 -41.09 27.70 -13.91
C PRO A 1196 -40.27 28.63 -13.01
N VAL A 1197 -38.97 28.36 -12.79
CA VAL A 1197 -38.11 29.17 -11.91
C VAL A 1197 -38.08 30.66 -12.31
N PRO A 1198 -37.96 31.04 -13.61
CA PRO A 1198 -38.00 32.44 -14.01
C PRO A 1198 -39.36 33.09 -13.70
N ASP A 1199 -40.46 32.44 -14.11
CA ASP A 1199 -41.84 32.90 -13.89
C ASP A 1199 -42.18 33.14 -12.41
N VAL A 1200 -41.67 32.27 -11.53
CA VAL A 1200 -41.84 32.35 -10.07
C VAL A 1200 -40.99 33.48 -9.48
N LYS A 1201 -39.73 33.64 -9.92
CA LYS A 1201 -38.90 34.79 -9.54
C LYS A 1201 -39.58 36.10 -9.96
N ASP A 1202 -40.08 36.17 -11.19
CA ASP A 1202 -40.76 37.35 -11.72
C ASP A 1202 -42.05 37.65 -10.94
N ALA A 1203 -42.81 36.65 -10.51
CA ALA A 1203 -43.98 36.88 -9.65
C ALA A 1203 -43.59 37.54 -8.31
N ILE A 1204 -42.48 37.11 -7.69
CA ILE A 1204 -41.98 37.70 -6.43
C ILE A 1204 -41.43 39.12 -6.66
N VAL A 1205 -40.61 39.33 -7.69
CA VAL A 1205 -40.08 40.67 -8.02
C VAL A 1205 -41.22 41.64 -8.31
N ASN A 1206 -42.22 41.24 -9.10
CA ASN A 1206 -43.40 42.07 -9.36
C ASN A 1206 -44.18 42.38 -8.07
N SER A 1207 -44.29 41.43 -7.13
CA SER A 1207 -44.97 41.67 -5.84
C SER A 1207 -44.29 42.80 -5.03
N PHE A 1208 -42.96 42.89 -5.08
CA PHE A 1208 -42.20 43.91 -4.38
C PHE A 1208 -42.33 45.29 -5.06
N VAL A 1209 -42.47 45.33 -6.38
CA VAL A 1209 -42.71 46.56 -7.14
C VAL A 1209 -44.15 47.06 -6.95
N SER A 1210 -45.16 46.19 -7.11
CA SER A 1210 -46.57 46.58 -7.13
C SER A 1210 -47.16 46.89 -5.74
N ALA A 1211 -46.67 46.23 -4.69
CA ALA A 1211 -47.18 46.41 -3.32
C ALA A 1211 -46.16 47.04 -2.34
N GLY A 1212 -44.91 47.25 -2.78
CA GLY A 1212 -43.81 47.73 -1.93
C GLY A 1212 -43.14 49.03 -2.37
N GLU A 1213 -43.61 49.67 -3.45
CA GLU A 1213 -43.05 50.91 -4.03
C GLU A 1213 -41.55 50.83 -4.42
N LEU A 1214 -40.97 49.63 -4.52
CA LEU A 1214 -39.59 49.40 -4.94
C LEU A 1214 -39.42 49.55 -6.46
N SER A 1215 -38.26 50.03 -6.92
CA SER A 1215 -37.92 49.95 -8.34
C SER A 1215 -37.65 48.49 -8.75
N ILE A 1216 -37.74 48.19 -10.05
CA ILE A 1216 -37.48 46.84 -10.58
C ILE A 1216 -36.05 46.36 -10.23
N GLY A 1217 -35.08 47.28 -10.18
CA GLY A 1217 -33.71 46.98 -9.75
C GLY A 1217 -33.65 46.60 -8.28
N ASP A 1218 -34.15 47.48 -7.40
CA ASP A 1218 -34.15 47.26 -5.94
C ASP A 1218 -34.94 46.00 -5.55
N ALA A 1219 -36.04 45.70 -6.25
CA ALA A 1219 -36.83 44.50 -6.06
C ALA A 1219 -36.07 43.21 -6.46
N SER A 1220 -35.30 43.23 -7.56
CA SER A 1220 -34.43 42.12 -7.93
C SER A 1220 -33.30 41.93 -6.93
N ASP A 1221 -32.68 43.02 -6.45
CA ASP A 1221 -31.62 42.97 -5.45
C ASP A 1221 -32.13 42.55 -4.07
N ALA A 1222 -33.38 42.87 -3.71
CA ALA A 1222 -34.03 42.31 -2.54
C ALA A 1222 -34.20 40.78 -2.63
N VAL A 1223 -34.56 40.23 -3.79
CA VAL A 1223 -34.61 38.77 -4.01
C VAL A 1223 -33.21 38.14 -3.96
N ASN A 1224 -32.19 38.80 -4.51
CA ASN A 1224 -30.80 38.35 -4.39
C ASN A 1224 -30.36 38.33 -2.92
N LYS A 1225 -30.67 39.38 -2.15
CA LYS A 1225 -30.39 39.45 -0.71
C LYS A 1225 -31.14 38.39 0.10
N LEU A 1226 -32.38 38.02 -0.28
CA LEU A 1226 -33.09 36.88 0.33
C LEU A 1226 -32.37 35.55 0.04
N LYS A 1227 -31.76 35.39 -1.13
CA LYS A 1227 -30.93 34.22 -1.46
C LYS A 1227 -29.63 34.19 -0.66
N ASP A 1228 -28.95 35.33 -0.51
CA ASP A 1228 -27.72 35.46 0.29
C ASP A 1228 -27.96 35.23 1.79
N LEU A 1229 -29.18 35.52 2.27
CA LEU A 1229 -29.65 35.22 3.63
C LEU A 1229 -30.23 33.80 3.77
N GLU A 1230 -30.10 32.94 2.76
CA GLU A 1230 -30.65 31.57 2.70
C GLU A 1230 -32.19 31.47 2.85
N ARG A 1231 -32.91 32.59 2.70
CA ARG A 1231 -34.37 32.71 2.82
C ARG A 1231 -35.12 32.48 1.49
N TYR A 1232 -34.40 32.26 0.39
CA TYR A 1232 -34.94 31.92 -0.92
C TYR A 1232 -34.26 30.65 -1.45
N ILE A 1233 -34.90 29.50 -1.21
CA ILE A 1233 -34.34 28.17 -1.47
C ILE A 1233 -35.06 27.51 -2.65
N LEU A 1234 -34.29 26.98 -3.60
CA LEU A 1234 -34.80 26.29 -4.79
C LEU A 1234 -34.21 24.87 -4.85
N GLU A 1235 -35.05 23.85 -4.83
CA GLU A 1235 -34.66 22.45 -5.04
C GLU A 1235 -35.36 21.93 -6.29
N VAL A 1236 -34.70 22.12 -7.44
CA VAL A 1236 -35.31 21.90 -8.76
C VAL A 1236 -34.54 20.89 -9.61
N TYR A 1237 -35.27 20.18 -10.46
CA TYR A 1237 -34.79 19.02 -11.25
C TYR A 1237 -35.06 19.13 -12.76
#